data_AF-A0AAD4EJV5-F1
#
_entry.id   AF-A0AAD4EJV5-F1
#
_cell.length_a   1.000
_cell.length_b   1.000
_cell.length_c   1.000
_cell.angle_alpha   90.00
_cell.angle_beta   90.00
_cell.angle_gamma   90.00
#
_symmetry.space_group_name_H-M   'P 1'
#
loop_
_entity.id
_entity.type
_entity.pdbx_description
1 polymer ?
#
loop_
_entity_poly.entity_id
_entity_poly.type
_entity_poly.pdbx_seq_one_letter_code
_entity_poly.pdbx_strand_id
1 'polypeptide(L)'
;MDTVIASLRDCNLSASQFIISILKCKIYQGHYLAEDLLLHSDEIFEALIQHPSRQDNKSLPTVIHDTLRKQYFTEIKTISSEEGGWHFGPLHATTQQLEEFSMEEMGLEMQSRAPALWDLLGFLLGADSTSSVDDVKDADGDITMDCTEEDSYWDDVDDIDLEGFIIGLLDTMTSDRKQTMRRTAIIMIKRVVILSILMQSTNRRSNALQSILGIFLQSTHTPQKVIDTLARIGISISTDSINAAIRSLSTESQNTLQTLGKSLLASYAYDNFDVDLKTQVPLAEKSNDSLKHLASSLLFPLQHGVTTDDLKCSDELWRQSVLNPNAQLSTLPPKRSWKDLLHIHPESTNNSAPQLSRRDRFNAWMFLKNLCEHGPVYFQQFQSEIPNLDAIEEISLIKMSITAARAMDINNSTVSGNIRAVMELLGQGGIHDPTDTDIVDNPDISQYVVLIHGDLGTGERLQAAQLRRSLEATSWNRFQHVVFIPGLFHLKMACADAIWRIFLQPLAAREDETSLMRDVTQLRPKETGIYCSKPGFRRMHELIAHAGICRRLDCWRVHVASMDPSYARLDAFAASEPDLQKLTSIANEIALNYVANYKLLRTRRKTREQRDMQYENALLLNKYFLLYEELSYAMNHGDIGRVETSIVAWIPILKATGKHKYATHMTNFLIQTHFVFPAGLKHAVRYHILVNPTGKPMKWRAVDWCVELNNLFMKVHQLSC
;
A
#
# COMPACT_ATOMS: atom_id res chain seq x y z
N MET A 1 27.72 23.96 -67.95
CA MET A 1 27.47 25.18 -67.15
C MET A 1 27.30 26.39 -68.04
N ASP A 2 28.30 26.77 -68.85
CA ASP A 2 28.26 28.03 -69.62
C ASP A 2 27.08 28.15 -70.59
N THR A 3 26.68 27.06 -71.25
CA THR A 3 25.50 27.03 -72.13
C THR A 3 24.19 27.26 -71.36
N VAL A 4 24.06 26.70 -70.16
CA VAL A 4 22.86 26.87 -69.30
C VAL A 4 22.80 28.29 -68.74
N ILE A 5 23.94 28.84 -68.36
CA ILE A 5 24.05 30.24 -67.89
C ILE A 5 23.69 31.21 -69.02
N ALA A 6 24.12 30.93 -70.26
CA ALA A 6 23.74 31.72 -71.43
C ALA A 6 22.22 31.66 -71.67
N SER A 7 21.61 30.47 -71.63
CA SER A 7 20.16 30.31 -71.81
C SER A 7 19.33 31.03 -70.73
N LEU A 8 19.75 30.98 -69.47
CA LEU A 8 19.09 31.74 -68.38
C LEU A 8 19.18 33.25 -68.61
N ARG A 9 20.32 33.73 -69.12
CA ARG A 9 20.51 35.15 -69.47
C ARG A 9 19.66 35.58 -70.66
N ASP A 10 19.57 34.75 -71.70
CA ASP A 10 18.75 35.01 -72.89
C ASP A 10 17.25 35.03 -72.56
N CYS A 11 16.81 34.22 -71.60
CA CYS A 11 15.45 34.22 -71.07
C CYS A 11 15.19 35.30 -70.00
N ASN A 12 16.17 36.15 -69.70
CA ASN A 12 16.12 37.19 -68.66
C ASN A 12 15.66 36.67 -67.29
N LEU A 13 16.12 35.46 -66.91
CA LEU A 13 15.65 34.73 -65.74
C LEU A 13 16.84 34.40 -64.83
N SER A 14 16.78 34.84 -63.56
CA SER A 14 17.84 34.51 -62.60
C SER A 14 17.76 33.04 -62.16
N ALA A 15 18.89 32.45 -61.79
CA ALA A 15 18.93 31.08 -61.25
C ALA A 15 17.97 30.88 -60.06
N SER A 16 17.86 31.87 -59.17
CA SER A 16 16.90 31.83 -58.05
C SER A 16 15.44 31.87 -58.51
N GLN A 17 15.10 32.69 -59.51
CA GLN A 17 13.73 32.74 -60.05
C GLN A 17 13.38 31.46 -60.80
N PHE A 18 14.34 30.83 -61.47
CA PHE A 18 14.17 29.54 -62.12
C PHE A 18 13.80 28.45 -61.10
N ILE A 19 14.63 28.31 -60.06
CA ILE A 19 14.43 27.33 -58.99
C ILE A 19 13.10 27.58 -58.26
N ILE A 20 12.80 28.83 -57.86
CA ILE A 20 11.54 29.15 -57.16
C ILE A 20 10.32 28.89 -58.03
N SER A 21 10.39 29.19 -59.34
CA SER A 21 9.25 28.98 -60.26
C SER A 21 8.98 27.50 -60.50
N ILE A 22 10.02 26.67 -60.60
CA ILE A 22 9.88 25.22 -60.70
C ILE A 22 9.25 24.65 -59.41
N LEU A 23 9.69 25.10 -58.24
CA LEU A 23 9.21 24.57 -56.95
C LEU A 23 7.81 25.07 -56.53
N LYS A 24 7.38 26.26 -56.96
CA LYS A 24 6.09 26.84 -56.54
C LYS A 24 4.96 26.71 -57.56
N CYS A 25 5.25 26.58 -58.85
CA CYS A 25 4.21 26.55 -59.87
C CYS A 25 3.63 25.14 -60.01
N LYS A 26 2.30 25.00 -59.84
CA LYS A 26 1.59 23.71 -59.91
C LYS A 26 1.78 22.94 -61.22
N ILE A 27 2.15 23.63 -62.30
CA ILE A 27 2.35 23.04 -63.63
C ILE A 27 3.60 22.13 -63.65
N TYR A 28 4.58 22.36 -62.77
CA TYR A 28 5.81 21.58 -62.68
C TYR A 28 5.80 20.54 -61.56
N GLN A 29 4.64 20.29 -60.95
CA GLN A 29 4.46 19.28 -59.91
C GLN A 29 4.60 17.87 -60.56
N GLY A 30 5.69 17.16 -60.27
CA GLY A 30 6.05 15.89 -60.92
C GLY A 30 6.94 16.01 -62.17
N HIS A 31 7.50 17.20 -62.44
CA HIS A 31 8.51 17.38 -63.48
C HIS A 31 9.88 16.90 -62.98
N TYR A 32 10.69 16.26 -63.84
CA TYR A 32 11.98 15.67 -63.44
C TYR A 32 12.91 16.66 -62.72
N LEU A 33 12.92 17.95 -63.13
CA LEU A 33 13.69 19.00 -62.45
C LEU A 33 13.16 19.35 -61.06
N ALA A 34 11.85 19.27 -60.82
CA ALA A 34 11.30 19.50 -59.49
C ALA A 34 11.60 18.30 -58.57
N GLU A 35 11.52 17.08 -59.10
CA GLU A 35 11.91 15.86 -58.38
C GLU A 35 13.40 15.84 -58.05
N ASP A 36 14.27 16.21 -58.99
CA ASP A 36 15.72 16.33 -58.81
C ASP A 36 16.09 17.39 -57.76
N LEU A 37 15.48 18.58 -57.82
CA LEU A 37 15.69 19.64 -56.83
C LEU A 37 15.19 19.26 -55.42
N LEU A 38 14.13 18.46 -55.31
CA LEU A 38 13.64 17.95 -54.03
C LEU A 38 14.53 16.81 -53.51
N LEU A 39 14.99 15.93 -54.40
CA LEU A 39 15.87 14.80 -54.08
C LEU A 39 17.22 15.28 -53.54
N HIS A 40 17.80 16.32 -54.15
CA HIS A 40 19.08 16.92 -53.74
C HIS A 40 18.91 18.15 -52.85
N SER A 41 17.73 18.36 -52.26
CA SER A 41 17.45 19.57 -51.47
C SER A 41 18.41 19.73 -50.29
N ASP A 42 18.77 18.65 -49.59
CA ASP A 42 19.71 18.66 -48.46
C ASP A 42 21.11 19.11 -48.89
N GLU A 43 21.65 18.56 -49.98
CA GLU A 43 22.94 18.94 -50.56
C GLU A 43 22.96 20.41 -51.02
N ILE A 44 21.84 20.87 -51.61
CA ILE A 44 21.68 22.26 -52.02
C ILE A 44 21.67 23.18 -50.80
N PHE A 45 20.94 22.82 -49.73
CA PHE A 45 20.92 23.59 -48.49
C PHE A 45 22.29 23.63 -47.82
N GLU A 46 23.01 22.51 -47.77
CA GLU A 46 24.37 22.43 -47.23
C GLU A 46 25.36 23.29 -48.03
N ALA A 47 25.35 23.20 -49.37
CA ALA A 47 26.18 24.02 -50.24
C ALA A 47 25.87 25.52 -50.08
N LEU A 48 24.60 25.87 -49.88
CA LEU A 48 24.18 27.25 -49.60
C LEU A 48 24.65 27.73 -48.21
N ILE A 49 24.71 26.86 -47.21
CA ILE A 49 25.18 27.18 -45.86
C ILE A 49 26.71 27.35 -45.84
N GLN A 50 27.45 26.50 -46.55
CA GLN A 50 28.92 26.46 -46.56
C GLN A 50 29.59 27.45 -47.52
N HIS A 51 28.82 28.20 -48.31
CA HIS A 51 29.37 29.06 -49.37
C HIS A 51 30.27 30.19 -48.81
N PRO A 52 31.54 30.34 -49.26
CA PRO A 52 32.52 31.29 -48.68
C PRO A 52 32.05 32.75 -48.70
N SER A 53 31.39 33.18 -49.79
CA SER A 53 30.89 34.56 -49.96
C SER A 53 29.69 34.93 -49.06
N ARG A 54 29.23 34.01 -48.21
CA ARG A 54 28.11 34.24 -47.28
C ARG A 54 28.54 34.53 -45.86
N GLN A 55 29.84 34.49 -45.52
CA GLN A 55 30.32 34.84 -44.18
C GLN A 55 29.85 36.23 -43.71
N ASP A 56 29.53 37.15 -44.64
CA ASP A 56 29.05 38.50 -44.33
C ASP A 56 27.51 38.68 -44.32
N ASN A 57 26.72 37.70 -44.79
CA ASN A 57 25.27 37.89 -45.03
C ASN A 57 24.40 36.91 -44.20
N LYS A 58 23.92 37.39 -43.04
CA LYS A 58 23.21 36.60 -42.00
C LYS A 58 21.77 36.16 -42.34
N SER A 59 21.32 36.27 -43.60
CA SER A 59 19.89 36.15 -43.93
C SER A 59 19.33 34.71 -43.96
N LEU A 60 20.05 33.71 -44.49
CA LEU A 60 19.51 32.34 -44.59
C LEU A 60 19.39 31.61 -43.23
N PRO A 61 20.40 31.61 -42.34
CA PRO A 61 20.25 31.02 -41.00
C PRO A 61 19.11 31.66 -40.21
N THR A 62 18.90 32.97 -40.38
CA THR A 62 17.78 33.70 -39.77
C THR A 62 16.43 33.21 -40.30
N VAL A 63 16.28 33.00 -41.62
CA VAL A 63 15.04 32.49 -42.22
C VAL A 63 14.74 31.05 -41.81
N ILE A 64 15.76 30.19 -41.73
CA ILE A 64 15.62 28.81 -41.24
C ILE A 64 15.17 28.84 -39.78
N HIS A 65 15.87 29.62 -38.95
CA HIS A 65 15.53 29.79 -37.54
C HIS A 65 14.11 30.34 -37.34
N ASP A 66 13.68 31.33 -38.13
CA ASP A 66 12.32 31.88 -38.07
C ASP A 66 11.24 30.87 -38.50
N THR A 67 11.55 29.99 -39.44
CA THR A 67 10.64 28.93 -39.90
C THR A 67 10.48 27.85 -38.82
N LEU A 68 11.60 27.36 -38.26
CA LEU A 68 11.59 26.41 -37.15
C LEU A 68 10.90 27.00 -35.91
N ARG A 69 11.16 28.27 -35.58
CA ARG A 69 10.50 28.97 -34.47
C ARG A 69 8.97 28.96 -34.63
N LYS A 70 8.45 29.18 -35.84
CA LYS A 70 7.00 29.14 -36.10
C LYS A 70 6.44 27.73 -35.95
N GLN A 71 7.17 26.72 -36.40
CA GLN A 71 6.78 25.32 -36.22
C GLN A 71 6.71 24.96 -34.72
N TYR A 72 7.77 25.21 -33.97
CA TYR A 72 7.81 24.96 -32.53
C TYR A 72 6.71 25.72 -31.78
N PHE A 73 6.48 26.99 -32.11
CA PHE A 73 5.41 27.77 -31.49
C PHE A 73 4.01 27.22 -31.79
N THR A 74 3.81 26.67 -32.99
CA THR A 74 2.54 26.01 -33.36
C THR A 74 2.35 24.73 -32.56
N GLU A 75 3.39 23.91 -32.43
CA GLU A 75 3.37 22.70 -31.61
C GLU A 75 3.03 23.01 -30.14
N ILE A 76 3.65 24.04 -29.53
CA ILE A 76 3.34 24.47 -28.15
C ILE A 76 1.88 24.92 -28.01
N LYS A 77 1.36 25.66 -28.99
CA LYS A 77 -0.05 26.08 -28.99
C LYS A 77 -1.00 24.89 -29.07
N THR A 78 -0.66 23.88 -29.85
CA THR A 78 -1.47 22.65 -29.98
C THR A 78 -1.54 21.91 -28.64
N ILE A 79 -0.39 21.66 -27.99
CA ILE A 79 -0.36 20.92 -26.72
C ILE A 79 -0.96 21.69 -25.54
N SER A 80 -0.93 23.04 -25.57
CA SER A 80 -1.49 23.89 -24.51
C SER A 80 -2.97 24.27 -24.70
N SER A 81 -3.59 23.84 -25.80
CA SER A 81 -5.02 24.08 -26.11
C SER A 81 -5.95 23.26 -25.20
N GLU A 82 -7.23 23.63 -25.10
CA GLU A 82 -8.25 22.88 -24.33
C GLU A 82 -8.39 21.41 -24.80
N GLU A 83 -8.15 21.15 -26.09
CA GLU A 83 -8.12 19.77 -26.65
C GLU A 83 -6.92 18.94 -26.18
N GLY A 84 -5.93 19.57 -25.55
CA GLY A 84 -4.79 18.92 -24.92
C GLY A 84 -5.07 18.38 -23.52
N GLY A 85 -6.20 18.71 -22.89
CA GLY A 85 -6.64 18.09 -21.63
C GLY A 85 -5.83 18.39 -20.35
N TRP A 86 -4.64 19.00 -20.45
CA TRP A 86 -3.75 19.24 -19.31
C TRP A 86 -4.05 20.53 -18.51
N HIS A 87 -5.33 20.81 -18.24
CA HIS A 87 -5.77 21.95 -17.42
C HIS A 87 -6.17 21.49 -16.02
N PHE A 88 -5.67 22.18 -14.99
CA PHE A 88 -6.03 21.89 -13.62
C PHE A 88 -6.60 23.14 -12.94
N GLY A 89 -7.88 23.07 -12.57
CA GLY A 89 -8.59 24.15 -11.90
C GLY A 89 -8.51 23.99 -10.38
N PRO A 90 -7.72 24.79 -9.64
CA PRO A 90 -7.54 24.58 -8.21
C PRO A 90 -8.84 24.74 -7.39
N LEU A 91 -9.79 25.55 -7.87
CA LEU A 91 -11.10 25.72 -7.21
C LEU A 91 -12.06 24.54 -7.42
N HIS A 92 -11.74 23.64 -8.35
CA HIS A 92 -12.53 22.47 -8.70
C HIS A 92 -11.64 21.22 -8.72
N ALA A 93 -10.58 21.22 -7.91
CA ALA A 93 -9.68 20.09 -7.78
C ALA A 93 -10.44 18.90 -7.20
N THR A 94 -10.33 17.74 -7.85
CA THR A 94 -10.92 16.48 -7.39
C THR A 94 -9.86 15.44 -7.05
N THR A 95 -10.18 14.49 -6.18
CA THR A 95 -9.26 13.37 -5.87
C THR A 95 -9.00 12.51 -7.10
N GLN A 96 -10.00 12.33 -7.96
CA GLN A 96 -9.88 11.59 -9.23
C GLN A 96 -8.79 12.21 -10.13
N GLN A 97 -8.72 13.54 -10.23
CA GLN A 97 -7.67 14.21 -11.01
C GLN A 97 -6.26 13.95 -10.47
N LEU A 98 -6.11 13.73 -9.16
CA LEU A 98 -4.82 13.38 -8.55
C LEU A 98 -4.47 11.91 -8.78
N GLU A 99 -5.45 11.01 -8.66
CA GLU A 99 -5.26 9.56 -8.81
C GLU A 99 -5.02 9.12 -10.26
N GLU A 100 -5.64 9.80 -11.24
CA GLU A 100 -5.53 9.49 -12.66
C GLU A 100 -4.36 10.20 -13.36
N PHE A 101 -3.67 11.12 -12.67
CA PHE A 101 -2.55 11.84 -13.27
C PHE A 101 -1.37 10.90 -13.55
N SER A 102 -0.99 10.78 -14.83
CA SER A 102 0.17 10.03 -15.27
C SER A 102 1.16 10.92 -16.03
N MET A 103 2.37 11.05 -15.50
CA MET A 103 3.46 11.77 -16.17
C MET A 103 3.91 11.06 -17.45
N GLU A 104 3.80 9.73 -17.50
CA GLU A 104 4.14 8.93 -18.68
C GLU A 104 3.17 9.21 -19.83
N GLU A 105 1.86 9.19 -19.55
CA GLU A 105 0.82 9.51 -20.54
C GLU A 105 0.98 10.94 -21.05
N MET A 106 1.25 11.89 -20.15
CA MET A 106 1.57 13.27 -20.50
C MET A 106 2.78 13.36 -21.44
N GLY A 107 3.84 12.59 -21.17
CA GLY A 107 5.03 12.53 -22.02
C GLY A 107 4.76 11.94 -23.41
N LEU A 108 3.98 10.84 -23.48
CA LEU A 108 3.59 10.21 -24.75
C LEU A 108 2.74 11.16 -25.60
N GLU A 109 1.81 11.88 -24.99
CA GLU A 109 0.98 12.85 -25.70
C GLU A 109 1.79 14.06 -26.18
N MET A 110 2.68 14.60 -25.35
CA MET A 110 3.62 15.65 -25.75
C MET A 110 4.48 15.22 -26.94
N GLN A 111 5.00 13.99 -26.93
CA GLN A 111 5.77 13.44 -28.04
C GLN A 111 4.94 13.33 -29.32
N SER A 112 3.68 12.91 -29.21
CA SER A 112 2.79 12.75 -30.36
C SER A 112 2.38 14.08 -30.98
N ARG A 113 2.04 15.08 -30.15
CA ARG A 113 1.50 16.37 -30.59
C ARG A 113 2.55 17.45 -30.84
N ALA A 114 3.76 17.31 -30.29
CA ALA A 114 4.89 18.23 -30.46
C ALA A 114 6.20 17.48 -30.79
N PRO A 115 6.25 16.69 -31.88
CA PRO A 115 7.36 15.79 -32.17
C PRO A 115 8.68 16.51 -32.43
N ALA A 116 8.66 17.67 -33.10
CA ALA A 116 9.88 18.41 -33.42
C ALA A 116 10.49 19.06 -32.17
N LEU A 117 9.65 19.57 -31.25
CA LEU A 117 10.11 20.05 -29.94
C LEU A 117 10.60 18.93 -29.03
N TRP A 118 9.91 17.80 -29.03
CA TRP A 118 10.30 16.63 -28.24
C TRP A 118 11.67 16.10 -28.68
N ASP A 119 11.90 16.04 -29.99
CA ASP A 119 13.18 15.65 -30.58
C ASP A 119 14.28 16.67 -30.26
N LEU A 120 14.02 17.98 -30.45
CA LEU A 120 14.97 19.04 -30.11
C LEU A 120 15.41 18.99 -28.64
N LEU A 121 14.45 18.91 -27.71
CA LEU A 121 14.77 18.78 -26.28
C LEU A 121 15.53 17.47 -26.00
N GLY A 122 15.21 16.42 -26.73
CA GLY A 122 15.92 15.16 -26.65
C GLY A 122 17.38 15.23 -27.04
N PHE A 123 17.65 15.90 -28.16
CA PHE A 123 19.00 16.17 -28.64
C PHE A 123 19.77 17.04 -27.64
N LEU A 124 19.17 18.15 -27.17
CA LEU A 124 19.80 19.08 -26.24
C LEU A 124 20.09 18.46 -24.86
N LEU A 125 19.18 17.61 -24.35
CA LEU A 125 19.36 16.92 -23.06
C LEU A 125 20.23 15.66 -23.16
N GLY A 126 20.47 15.16 -24.39
CA GLY A 126 21.26 13.96 -24.68
C GLY A 126 22.69 14.22 -25.13
N ALA A 127 23.15 15.48 -25.12
CA ALA A 127 24.46 15.91 -25.60
C ALA A 127 25.61 15.42 -24.70
N ASP A 128 25.89 14.11 -24.75
CA ASP A 128 27.14 13.46 -24.31
C ASP A 128 27.31 12.02 -24.84
N SER A 129 26.52 11.58 -25.83
CA SER A 129 26.62 10.21 -26.40
C SER A 129 27.22 10.16 -27.80
N THR A 130 27.75 11.27 -28.32
CA THR A 130 28.46 11.33 -29.61
C THR A 130 29.80 12.03 -29.46
N SER A 131 30.66 11.52 -28.58
CA SER A 131 32.11 11.65 -28.75
C SER A 131 32.67 10.24 -28.87
N SER A 132 33.24 9.99 -30.03
CA SER A 132 33.90 8.76 -30.46
C SER A 132 34.97 8.33 -29.44
N VAL A 133 35.00 7.02 -29.22
CA VAL A 133 36.19 6.29 -28.75
C VAL A 133 37.38 6.64 -29.66
N ASP A 134 38.52 6.91 -29.02
CA ASP A 134 39.89 7.10 -29.53
C ASP A 134 40.46 8.54 -29.68
N ASP A 135 41.55 8.72 -28.91
CA ASP A 135 42.67 9.67 -28.97
C ASP A 135 42.46 11.18 -28.73
N VAL A 136 42.95 11.68 -27.58
CA VAL A 136 44.28 12.33 -27.44
C VAL A 136 44.62 12.51 -25.95
N LYS A 137 45.84 12.09 -25.58
CA LYS A 137 46.50 12.36 -24.29
C LYS A 137 47.09 13.78 -24.23
N ASP A 138 47.12 14.30 -23.02
CA ASP A 138 47.95 15.40 -22.48
C ASP A 138 47.58 16.83 -22.90
N ALA A 139 47.04 17.64 -21.97
CA ALA A 139 47.84 18.38 -21.00
C ALA A 139 47.03 19.52 -20.31
N ASP A 140 46.99 19.41 -18.97
CA ASP A 140 46.99 20.47 -17.96
C ASP A 140 45.74 21.34 -17.71
N GLY A 141 45.31 21.31 -16.43
CA GLY A 141 44.82 22.52 -15.76
C GLY A 141 43.33 22.64 -15.45
N ASP A 142 42.85 21.83 -14.50
CA ASP A 142 41.94 22.23 -13.42
C ASP A 142 40.43 21.95 -13.57
N ILE A 143 39.91 21.35 -12.48
CA ILE A 143 38.52 21.01 -12.15
C ILE A 143 37.86 19.89 -12.99
N THR A 144 38.42 18.68 -12.90
CA THR A 144 37.57 17.47 -12.90
C THR A 144 36.80 17.44 -11.58
N MET A 145 35.53 17.86 -11.61
CA MET A 145 34.58 17.51 -10.55
C MET A 145 34.30 16.01 -10.72
N ASP A 146 34.81 15.22 -9.78
CA ASP A 146 34.64 13.77 -9.71
C ASP A 146 33.14 13.45 -9.63
N CYS A 147 32.51 13.09 -10.76
CA CYS A 147 31.09 12.74 -10.85
C CYS A 147 30.79 11.35 -10.29
N THR A 148 31.48 10.93 -9.21
CA THR A 148 31.20 9.66 -8.51
C THR A 148 30.48 9.89 -7.18
N GLU A 149 30.41 11.13 -6.66
CA GLU A 149 29.74 11.43 -5.39
C GLU A 149 28.29 11.91 -5.53
N GLU A 150 27.85 12.46 -6.68
CA GLU A 150 26.45 12.89 -6.87
C GLU A 150 25.46 11.72 -7.08
N ASP A 151 25.94 10.55 -7.52
CA ASP A 151 25.10 9.35 -7.68
C ASP A 151 24.67 8.76 -6.32
N SER A 152 25.43 9.00 -5.25
CA SER A 152 25.08 8.60 -3.89
C SER A 152 23.97 9.45 -3.27
N TYR A 153 23.72 10.67 -3.77
CA TYR A 153 22.75 11.58 -3.17
C TYR A 153 21.29 11.19 -3.48
N TRP A 154 21.04 10.57 -4.64
CA TRP A 154 19.70 10.13 -5.05
C TRP A 154 19.32 8.73 -4.56
N ASP A 155 20.26 7.98 -3.99
CA ASP A 155 20.01 6.64 -3.44
C ASP A 155 19.48 6.70 -1.99
N ASP A 156 19.61 7.86 -1.31
CA ASP A 156 19.14 8.08 0.07
C ASP A 156 17.84 8.92 0.17
N VAL A 157 17.27 9.37 -0.94
CA VAL A 157 16.00 10.12 -0.96
C VAL A 157 14.84 9.16 -1.22
N ASP A 158 14.36 8.55 -0.14
CA ASP A 158 13.01 7.96 -0.08
C ASP A 158 11.98 9.06 -0.38
N ASP A 159 11.49 9.19 -1.61
CA ASP A 159 10.11 9.63 -1.91
C ASP A 159 9.78 9.71 -3.41
N ILE A 160 8.51 9.35 -3.71
CA ILE A 160 7.83 9.22 -5.02
C ILE A 160 8.04 7.86 -5.70
N ASP A 161 6.93 7.27 -6.16
CA ASP A 161 6.76 5.98 -6.86
C ASP A 161 7.55 5.84 -8.21
N LEU A 162 8.65 6.57 -8.37
CA LEU A 162 9.67 6.36 -9.39
C LEU A 162 10.38 5.00 -9.19
N GLU A 163 10.55 4.59 -7.94
CA GLU A 163 11.10 3.28 -7.62
C GLU A 163 10.17 2.14 -8.07
N GLY A 164 8.85 2.26 -7.95
CA GLY A 164 7.90 1.22 -8.37
C GLY A 164 7.91 0.95 -9.88
N PHE A 165 8.00 2.01 -10.69
CA PHE A 165 8.15 1.92 -12.15
C PHE A 165 9.49 1.29 -12.57
N ILE A 166 10.57 1.64 -11.87
CA ILE A 166 11.92 1.14 -12.17
C ILE A 166 12.09 -0.30 -11.66
N ILE A 167 11.65 -0.62 -10.45
CA ILE A 167 11.76 -1.94 -9.81
C ILE A 167 10.93 -2.99 -10.56
N GLY A 168 9.73 -2.64 -11.05
CA GLY A 168 8.89 -3.54 -11.84
C GLY A 168 9.52 -4.00 -13.17
N LEU A 169 10.43 -3.21 -13.73
CA LEU A 169 11.18 -3.53 -14.95
C LEU A 169 12.52 -4.25 -14.71
N LEU A 170 13.07 -4.18 -13.49
CA LEU A 170 14.50 -4.44 -13.23
C LEU A 170 14.84 -5.71 -12.45
N ASP A 171 13.87 -6.51 -12.04
CA ASP A 171 14.11 -7.64 -11.10
C ASP A 171 14.92 -8.81 -11.69
N THR A 172 15.40 -8.70 -12.95
CA THR A 172 16.21 -9.72 -13.63
C THR A 172 17.40 -9.20 -14.46
N MET A 173 17.74 -7.90 -14.41
CA MET A 173 18.72 -7.30 -15.34
C MET A 173 20.07 -6.87 -14.70
N THR A 174 21.12 -6.86 -15.52
CA THR A 174 22.51 -6.47 -15.15
C THR A 174 22.68 -4.97 -14.88
N SER A 175 23.67 -4.61 -14.06
CA SER A 175 24.02 -3.23 -13.62
C SER A 175 23.97 -2.17 -14.75
N ASP A 176 24.61 -2.41 -15.88
CA ASP A 176 24.74 -1.43 -16.96
C ASP A 176 23.41 -1.12 -17.67
N ARG A 177 22.52 -2.12 -17.75
CA ARG A 177 21.16 -1.93 -18.30
C ARG A 177 20.28 -1.11 -17.37
N LYS A 178 20.46 -1.26 -16.05
CA LYS A 178 19.76 -0.46 -15.04
C LYS A 178 20.08 1.03 -15.17
N GLN A 179 21.36 1.34 -15.33
CA GLN A 179 21.85 2.72 -15.46
C GLN A 179 21.36 3.39 -16.75
N THR A 180 21.35 2.64 -17.86
CA THR A 180 20.84 3.12 -19.16
C THR A 180 19.35 3.46 -19.08
N MET A 181 18.53 2.59 -18.49
CA MET A 181 17.09 2.83 -18.31
C MET A 181 16.81 4.02 -17.37
N ARG A 182 17.56 4.16 -16.26
CA ARG A 182 17.45 5.31 -15.34
C ARG A 182 17.75 6.62 -16.08
N ARG A 183 18.78 6.64 -16.93
CA ARG A 183 19.13 7.81 -17.75
C ARG A 183 18.02 8.17 -18.75
N THR A 184 17.43 7.19 -19.43
CA THR A 184 16.31 7.42 -20.35
C THR A 184 15.09 8.00 -19.63
N ALA A 185 14.76 7.49 -18.45
CA ALA A 185 13.66 8.00 -17.63
C ALA A 185 13.90 9.45 -17.17
N ILE A 186 15.11 9.77 -16.71
CA ILE A 186 15.46 11.15 -16.31
C ILE A 186 15.33 12.12 -17.49
N ILE A 187 15.76 11.72 -18.69
CA ILE A 187 15.61 12.56 -19.89
C ILE A 187 14.12 12.79 -20.20
N MET A 188 13.28 11.76 -20.10
CA MET A 188 11.83 11.88 -20.29
C MET A 188 11.22 12.89 -19.32
N ILE A 189 11.54 12.78 -18.03
CA ILE A 189 11.05 13.69 -16.98
C ILE A 189 11.47 15.12 -17.28
N LYS A 190 12.75 15.35 -17.62
CA LYS A 190 13.26 16.67 -17.98
C LYS A 190 12.51 17.26 -19.19
N ARG A 191 12.23 16.47 -20.22
CA ARG A 191 11.43 16.92 -21.39
C ARG A 191 10.04 17.35 -20.96
N VAL A 192 9.34 16.53 -20.18
CA VAL A 192 7.98 16.80 -19.69
C VAL A 192 7.93 18.08 -18.85
N VAL A 193 8.89 18.26 -17.93
CA VAL A 193 8.97 19.47 -17.08
C VAL A 193 9.19 20.73 -17.93
N ILE A 194 10.15 20.71 -18.85
CA ILE A 194 10.45 21.88 -19.70
C ILE A 194 9.24 22.23 -20.58
N LEU A 195 8.63 21.24 -21.23
CA LEU A 195 7.44 21.48 -22.04
C LEU A 195 6.27 21.98 -21.21
N SER A 196 6.10 21.50 -19.98
CA SER A 196 5.05 21.99 -19.06
C SER A 196 5.25 23.45 -18.67
N ILE A 197 6.48 23.92 -18.49
CA ILE A 197 6.79 25.34 -18.24
C ILE A 197 6.41 26.19 -19.47
N LEU A 198 6.74 25.71 -20.67
CA LEU A 198 6.41 26.38 -21.93
C LEU A 198 4.90 26.41 -22.19
N MET A 199 4.20 25.32 -21.88
CA MET A 199 2.74 25.19 -21.96
C MET A 199 2.06 26.19 -21.03
N GLN A 200 2.45 26.23 -19.74
CA GLN A 200 1.89 27.14 -18.75
C GLN A 200 2.14 28.62 -19.14
N SER A 201 3.31 28.91 -19.70
CA SER A 201 3.66 30.26 -20.19
C SER A 201 2.79 30.69 -21.37
N THR A 202 2.39 29.74 -22.22
CA THR A 202 1.54 29.99 -23.40
C THR A 202 0.06 30.06 -23.04
N ASN A 203 -0.40 29.14 -22.18
CA ASN A 203 -1.73 29.10 -21.62
C ASN A 203 -1.64 28.83 -20.12
N ARG A 204 -1.93 29.85 -19.29
CA ARG A 204 -1.84 29.75 -17.82
C ARG A 204 -2.74 28.66 -17.22
N ARG A 205 -3.80 28.25 -17.94
CA ARG A 205 -4.66 27.15 -17.50
C ARG A 205 -3.98 25.79 -17.65
N SER A 206 -2.97 25.66 -18.52
CA SER A 206 -2.26 24.40 -18.74
C SER A 206 -1.17 24.24 -17.68
N ASN A 207 -1.61 23.81 -16.50
CA ASN A 207 -0.84 23.82 -15.26
C ASN A 207 -0.96 22.48 -14.50
N ALA A 208 -1.35 21.40 -15.16
CA ALA A 208 -1.60 20.10 -14.52
C ALA A 208 -0.38 19.62 -13.74
N LEU A 209 0.80 19.53 -14.39
CA LEU A 209 2.03 19.13 -13.73
C LEU A 209 2.39 20.07 -12.56
N GLN A 210 2.31 21.38 -12.76
CA GLN A 210 2.60 22.37 -11.71
C GLN A 210 1.64 22.27 -10.52
N SER A 211 0.39 21.88 -10.75
CA SER A 211 -0.62 21.72 -9.71
C SER A 211 -0.36 20.45 -8.89
N ILE A 212 -0.06 19.33 -9.56
CA ILE A 212 0.32 18.08 -8.90
C ILE A 212 1.60 18.28 -8.08
N LEU A 213 2.65 18.87 -8.68
CA LEU A 213 3.89 19.18 -7.96
C LEU A 213 3.65 20.15 -6.80
N GLY A 214 2.82 21.18 -6.98
CA GLY A 214 2.48 22.11 -5.91
C GLY A 214 1.79 21.44 -4.72
N ILE A 215 0.81 20.56 -4.98
CA ILE A 215 0.12 19.78 -3.93
C ILE A 215 1.11 18.83 -3.24
N PHE A 216 1.96 18.14 -4.01
CA PHE A 216 2.99 17.25 -3.48
C PHE A 216 3.98 17.98 -2.56
N LEU A 217 4.50 19.13 -3.01
CA LEU A 217 5.43 19.96 -2.22
C LEU A 217 4.79 20.42 -0.91
N GLN A 218 3.49 20.75 -0.95
CA GLN A 218 2.74 21.11 0.25
C GLN A 218 2.53 19.90 1.18
N SER A 219 2.30 18.69 0.65
CA SER A 219 2.18 17.47 1.46
C SER A 219 3.50 17.03 2.11
N THR A 220 4.63 17.42 1.53
CA THR A 220 5.97 17.18 2.10
C THR A 220 6.46 18.34 2.98
N HIS A 221 5.58 19.30 3.32
CA HIS A 221 5.90 20.46 4.16
C HIS A 221 7.02 21.35 3.62
N THR A 222 7.14 21.42 2.30
CA THR A 222 8.11 22.31 1.65
C THR A 222 7.86 23.76 2.13
N PRO A 223 8.88 24.50 2.60
CA PRO A 223 8.69 25.86 3.09
C PRO A 223 8.03 26.75 2.04
N GLN A 224 7.09 27.60 2.46
CA GLN A 224 6.34 28.48 1.56
C GLN A 224 7.25 29.31 0.63
N LYS A 225 8.41 29.77 1.13
CA LYS A 225 9.39 30.51 0.31
C LYS A 225 9.93 29.68 -0.86
N VAL A 226 10.12 28.37 -0.66
CA VAL A 226 10.57 27.44 -1.69
C VAL A 226 9.45 27.23 -2.71
N ILE A 227 8.22 26.97 -2.24
CA ILE A 227 7.04 26.86 -3.13
C ILE A 227 6.87 28.12 -3.97
N ASP A 228 6.93 29.31 -3.36
CA ASP A 228 6.80 30.59 -4.06
C ASP A 228 7.94 30.80 -5.07
N THR A 229 9.14 30.30 -4.79
CA THR A 229 10.27 30.35 -5.72
C THR A 229 10.03 29.41 -6.91
N LEU A 230 9.62 28.16 -6.64
CA LEU A 230 9.28 27.17 -7.66
C LEU A 230 8.09 27.61 -8.53
N ALA A 231 7.13 28.33 -7.95
CA ALA A 231 6.02 28.91 -8.67
C ALA A 231 6.45 30.03 -9.63
N ARG A 232 7.43 30.85 -9.25
CA ARG A 232 7.98 31.91 -10.11
C ARG A 232 8.75 31.38 -11.32
N ILE A 233 9.38 30.21 -11.19
CA ILE A 233 10.12 29.56 -12.29
C ILE A 233 9.27 28.57 -13.10
N GLY A 234 7.98 28.42 -12.77
CA GLY A 234 7.02 27.62 -13.54
C GLY A 234 6.99 26.12 -13.21
N ILE A 235 7.58 25.70 -12.09
CA ILE A 235 7.59 24.29 -11.64
C ILE A 235 6.38 23.97 -10.77
N SER A 236 5.85 24.97 -10.05
CA SER A 236 4.68 24.83 -9.16
C SER A 236 3.63 25.89 -9.48
N ILE A 237 2.41 25.68 -8.98
CA ILE A 237 1.41 26.76 -8.82
C ILE A 237 1.71 27.56 -7.54
N SER A 238 1.06 28.72 -7.39
CA SER A 238 1.23 29.57 -6.20
C SER A 238 0.68 28.91 -4.94
N THR A 239 1.22 29.28 -3.78
CA THR A 239 0.72 28.84 -2.47
C THR A 239 -0.78 29.08 -2.30
N ASP A 240 -1.31 30.22 -2.77
CA ASP A 240 -2.76 30.49 -2.73
C ASP A 240 -3.58 29.52 -3.58
N SER A 241 -3.06 29.12 -4.74
CA SER A 241 -3.69 28.15 -5.62
C SER A 241 -3.67 26.75 -5.00
N ILE A 242 -2.57 26.38 -4.33
CA ILE A 242 -2.47 25.12 -3.58
C ILE A 242 -3.50 25.11 -2.45
N ASN A 243 -3.59 26.19 -1.67
CA ASN A 243 -4.58 26.32 -0.60
C ASN A 243 -6.04 26.29 -1.12
N ALA A 244 -6.28 26.78 -2.35
CA ALA A 244 -7.58 26.63 -3.00
C ALA A 244 -7.87 25.17 -3.37
N ALA A 245 -6.88 24.47 -3.95
CA ALA A 245 -6.97 23.03 -4.26
C ALA A 245 -7.24 22.19 -3.01
N ILE A 246 -6.50 22.41 -1.92
CA ILE A 246 -6.69 21.69 -0.67
C ILE A 246 -8.09 21.93 -0.07
N ARG A 247 -8.62 23.15 -0.16
CA ARG A 247 -10.00 23.45 0.29
C ARG A 247 -11.05 22.77 -0.58
N SER A 248 -10.84 22.72 -1.90
CA SER A 248 -11.71 21.98 -2.83
C SER A 248 -11.70 20.48 -2.49
N LEU A 249 -10.52 19.87 -2.37
CA LEU A 249 -10.34 18.46 -2.01
C LEU A 249 -10.91 18.13 -0.63
N SER A 250 -10.77 19.03 0.34
CA SER A 250 -11.36 18.85 1.68
C SER A 250 -12.89 18.86 1.63
N THR A 251 -13.47 19.73 0.81
CA THR A 251 -14.93 19.81 0.62
C THR A 251 -15.46 18.57 -0.10
N GLU A 252 -14.78 18.10 -1.14
CA GLU A 252 -15.12 16.87 -1.84
C GLU A 252 -15.03 15.64 -0.91
N SER A 253 -13.95 15.53 -0.13
CA SER A 253 -13.79 14.47 0.86
C SER A 253 -14.91 14.50 1.90
N GLN A 254 -15.29 15.68 2.40
CA GLN A 254 -16.42 15.84 3.32
C GLN A 254 -17.75 15.40 2.68
N ASN A 255 -18.01 15.80 1.43
CA ASN A 255 -19.22 15.38 0.71
C ASN A 255 -19.25 13.87 0.49
N THR A 256 -18.10 13.26 0.20
CA THR A 256 -17.95 11.82 0.04
C THR A 256 -18.22 11.09 1.36
N LEU A 257 -17.65 11.56 2.47
CA LEU A 257 -17.91 11.04 3.82
C LEU A 257 -19.40 11.13 4.18
N GLN A 258 -20.03 12.28 3.94
CA GLN A 258 -21.45 12.48 4.24
C GLN A 258 -22.34 11.59 3.36
N THR A 259 -22.04 11.48 2.08
CA THR A 259 -22.78 10.58 1.17
C THR A 259 -22.67 9.13 1.63
N LEU A 260 -21.45 8.71 2.01
CA LEU A 260 -21.19 7.37 2.50
C LEU A 260 -21.90 7.10 3.83
N GLY A 261 -21.77 7.99 4.82
CA GLY A 261 -22.44 7.83 6.11
C GLY A 261 -23.97 7.83 5.97
N LYS A 262 -24.54 8.79 5.24
CA LYS A 262 -25.99 8.87 5.01
C LYS A 262 -26.57 7.69 4.24
N SER A 263 -25.74 6.94 3.50
CA SER A 263 -26.18 5.69 2.86
C SER A 263 -26.49 4.57 3.86
N LEU A 264 -26.05 4.70 5.12
CA LEU A 264 -26.09 3.68 6.18
C LEU A 264 -25.29 2.41 5.85
N LEU A 265 -24.55 2.41 4.74
CA LEU A 265 -23.66 1.34 4.31
C LEU A 265 -22.20 1.72 4.58
N ALA A 266 -21.94 2.24 5.78
CA ALA A 266 -20.61 2.66 6.22
C ALA A 266 -20.20 1.94 7.51
N SER A 267 -18.95 1.50 7.55
CA SER A 267 -18.27 1.15 8.79
C SER A 267 -17.30 2.24 9.18
N TYR A 268 -17.17 2.45 10.48
CA TYR A 268 -16.41 3.55 11.06
C TYR A 268 -15.27 2.96 11.88
N ALA A 269 -14.07 3.51 11.75
CA ALA A 269 -12.94 3.13 12.58
C ALA A 269 -12.29 4.38 13.15
N TYR A 270 -11.85 4.30 14.40
CA TYR A 270 -11.07 5.37 14.99
C TYR A 270 -10.07 4.83 16.01
N ASP A 271 -9.02 5.61 16.22
CA ASP A 271 -7.98 5.31 17.20
C ASP A 271 -7.34 6.61 17.70
N ASN A 272 -6.63 6.56 18.83
CA ASN A 272 -5.90 7.73 19.32
C ASN A 272 -4.52 7.87 18.71
N PHE A 273 -4.11 9.12 18.59
CA PHE A 273 -2.74 9.47 18.32
C PHE A 273 -2.33 10.70 19.12
N ASP A 274 -1.12 10.64 19.65
CA ASP A 274 -0.52 11.77 20.37
C ASP A 274 0.38 12.55 19.42
N VAL A 275 0.27 13.88 19.45
CA VAL A 275 1.13 14.79 18.70
C VAL A 275 1.71 15.85 19.63
N ASP A 276 3.01 16.07 19.53
CA ASP A 276 3.68 17.17 20.20
C ASP A 276 3.67 18.42 19.30
N LEU A 277 2.70 19.31 19.52
CA LEU A 277 2.60 20.59 18.80
C LEU A 277 3.50 21.62 19.48
N LYS A 278 4.77 21.66 19.06
CA LYS A 278 5.73 22.67 19.55
C LYS A 278 5.28 24.07 19.13
N THR A 279 5.04 24.94 20.11
CA THR A 279 4.74 26.35 19.85
C THR A 279 6.01 27.09 19.45
N GLN A 280 6.02 27.76 18.29
CA GLN A 280 7.17 28.54 17.79
C GLN A 280 7.50 29.79 18.64
N VAL A 281 6.60 30.20 19.54
CA VAL A 281 6.81 31.35 20.44
C VAL A 281 6.69 30.88 21.88
N PRO A 282 7.76 30.96 22.70
CA PRO A 282 7.66 30.73 24.14
C PRO A 282 6.90 31.91 24.75
N LEU A 283 5.59 31.74 25.00
CA LEU A 283 4.84 32.64 25.87
C LEU A 283 5.25 32.35 27.32
N ALA A 284 5.49 33.41 28.10
CA ALA A 284 6.00 33.33 29.47
C ALA A 284 5.08 32.53 30.43
N GLU A 285 3.83 32.31 30.06
CA GLU A 285 2.88 31.50 30.80
C GLU A 285 2.97 30.03 30.36
N LYS A 286 3.73 29.24 31.11
CA LYS A 286 3.84 27.79 30.93
C LYS A 286 2.49 27.11 31.15
N SER A 287 1.84 26.69 30.08
CA SER A 287 1.23 25.36 30.05
C SER A 287 2.15 24.46 29.25
N ASN A 288 2.85 23.54 29.92
CA ASN A 288 3.73 22.52 29.32
C ASN A 288 2.94 21.47 28.49
N ASP A 289 1.76 21.81 27.97
CA ASP A 289 0.82 20.87 27.34
C ASP A 289 0.88 20.99 25.81
N SER A 290 2.10 20.82 25.27
CA SER A 290 2.32 20.73 23.82
C SER A 290 1.84 19.38 23.27
N LEU A 291 1.71 18.37 24.14
CA LEU A 291 1.17 17.06 23.79
C LEU A 291 -0.35 17.13 23.66
N LYS A 292 -0.86 16.96 22.44
CA LYS A 292 -2.28 16.82 22.14
C LYS A 292 -2.66 15.36 22.00
N HIS A 293 -3.72 14.96 22.70
CA HIS A 293 -4.34 13.64 22.62
C HIS A 293 -5.49 13.70 21.62
N LEU A 294 -5.21 13.38 20.36
CA LEU A 294 -6.16 13.46 19.25
C LEU A 294 -6.71 12.07 18.91
N ALA A 295 -7.82 12.03 18.17
CA ALA A 295 -8.37 10.83 17.59
C ALA A 295 -8.45 10.95 16.07
N SER A 296 -7.97 9.93 15.36
CA SER A 296 -8.10 9.83 13.92
C SER A 296 -9.17 8.85 13.55
N SER A 297 -9.70 8.96 12.34
CA SER A 297 -10.81 8.14 11.92
C SER A 297 -10.86 7.91 10.42
N LEU A 298 -11.36 6.74 10.06
CA LEU A 298 -11.55 6.29 8.68
C LEU A 298 -12.98 5.75 8.52
N LEU A 299 -13.57 5.95 7.35
CA LEU A 299 -14.81 5.32 6.93
C LEU A 299 -14.51 4.34 5.79
N PHE A 300 -15.21 3.20 5.81
CA PHE A 300 -15.14 2.18 4.78
C PHE A 300 -16.54 1.82 4.31
N PRO A 301 -16.77 1.71 2.99
CA PRO A 301 -18.06 1.27 2.47
C PRO A 301 -18.32 -0.19 2.79
N LEU A 302 -19.56 -0.49 3.17
CA LEU A 302 -20.05 -1.85 3.30
C LEU A 302 -20.40 -2.39 1.91
N GLN A 303 -19.62 -3.38 1.46
CA GLN A 303 -19.70 -4.04 0.17
C GLN A 303 -20.09 -5.52 0.34
N HIS A 304 -19.68 -6.38 -0.58
CA HIS A 304 -19.91 -7.83 -0.53
C HIS A 304 -21.38 -8.24 -0.42
N GLY A 305 -22.27 -7.48 -1.07
CA GLY A 305 -23.71 -7.74 -1.11
C GLY A 305 -24.47 -7.33 0.16
N VAL A 306 -23.83 -6.62 1.10
CA VAL A 306 -24.50 -6.05 2.26
C VAL A 306 -25.47 -4.95 1.83
N THR A 307 -26.68 -5.00 2.37
CA THR A 307 -27.75 -4.02 2.15
C THR A 307 -28.12 -3.34 3.46
N THR A 308 -28.89 -2.25 3.40
CA THR A 308 -29.35 -1.54 4.60
C THR A 308 -30.27 -2.41 5.46
N ASP A 309 -31.04 -3.32 4.85
CA ASP A 309 -31.90 -4.28 5.56
C ASP A 309 -31.09 -5.25 6.44
N ASP A 310 -29.87 -5.62 6.04
CA ASP A 310 -28.97 -6.46 6.83
C ASP A 310 -28.55 -5.79 8.16
N LEU A 311 -28.55 -4.45 8.18
CA LEU A 311 -28.19 -3.63 9.33
C LEU A 311 -29.43 -3.21 10.16
N LYS A 312 -30.64 -3.47 9.67
CA LYS A 312 -31.90 -3.06 10.29
C LYS A 312 -32.33 -4.00 11.43
N CYS A 313 -31.44 -4.20 12.40
CA CYS A 313 -31.64 -5.15 13.50
C CYS A 313 -31.41 -4.55 14.90
N SER A 314 -31.27 -3.22 15.02
CA SER A 314 -31.00 -2.54 16.30
C SER A 314 -32.02 -2.91 17.38
N ASP A 315 -33.32 -2.90 17.05
CA ASP A 315 -34.39 -3.22 18.00
C ASP A 315 -34.42 -4.70 18.38
N GLU A 316 -34.13 -5.59 17.44
CA GLU A 316 -34.04 -7.03 17.70
C GLU A 316 -32.91 -7.33 18.69
N LEU A 317 -31.72 -6.78 18.44
CA LEU A 317 -30.57 -6.93 19.32
C LEU A 317 -30.84 -6.34 20.70
N TRP A 318 -31.52 -5.20 20.80
CA TRP A 318 -31.88 -4.60 22.08
C TRP A 318 -32.86 -5.45 22.89
N ARG A 319 -33.85 -6.08 22.25
CA ARG A 319 -34.78 -7.01 22.93
C ARG A 319 -34.08 -8.25 23.49
N GLN A 320 -33.00 -8.67 22.83
CA GLN A 320 -32.17 -9.83 23.21
C GLN A 320 -31.00 -9.44 24.14
N SER A 321 -30.82 -8.15 24.43
CA SER A 321 -29.69 -7.66 25.21
C SER A 321 -29.92 -7.81 26.71
N VAL A 322 -28.89 -8.26 27.42
CA VAL A 322 -28.85 -8.27 28.89
C VAL A 322 -28.85 -6.87 29.50
N LEU A 323 -28.55 -5.84 28.70
CA LEU A 323 -28.58 -4.44 29.13
C LEU A 323 -30.00 -3.87 29.14
N ASN A 324 -30.96 -4.52 28.47
CA ASN A 324 -32.33 -4.06 28.43
C ASN A 324 -33.04 -4.42 29.75
N PRO A 325 -33.43 -3.45 30.58
CA PRO A 325 -34.06 -3.72 31.87
C PRO A 325 -35.43 -4.41 31.74
N ASN A 326 -36.05 -4.32 30.55
CA ASN A 326 -37.35 -4.91 30.25
C ASN A 326 -37.24 -6.27 29.55
N ALA A 327 -36.03 -6.78 29.31
CA ALA A 327 -35.85 -8.08 28.66
C ALA A 327 -36.33 -9.22 29.56
N GLN A 328 -37.11 -10.14 28.98
CA GLN A 328 -37.53 -11.35 29.68
C GLN A 328 -36.44 -12.42 29.54
N LEU A 329 -36.30 -13.29 30.54
CA LEU A 329 -35.30 -14.36 30.49
C LEU A 329 -35.49 -15.29 29.28
N SER A 330 -36.73 -15.43 28.79
CA SER A 330 -37.11 -16.19 27.60
C SER A 330 -36.67 -15.56 26.28
N THR A 331 -36.43 -14.24 26.24
CA THR A 331 -36.00 -13.53 25.02
C THR A 331 -34.47 -13.43 24.91
N LEU A 332 -33.73 -13.77 25.97
CA LEU A 332 -32.28 -13.76 25.94
C LEU A 332 -31.73 -14.95 25.14
N PRO A 333 -30.68 -14.76 24.34
CA PRO A 333 -30.01 -15.85 23.64
C PRO A 333 -29.48 -16.91 24.62
N PRO A 334 -29.48 -18.20 24.24
CA PRO A 334 -28.89 -19.26 25.05
C PRO A 334 -27.43 -18.94 25.40
N LYS A 335 -27.03 -19.19 26.66
CA LYS A 335 -25.63 -19.01 27.06
C LYS A 335 -24.74 -19.98 26.28
N ARG A 336 -23.80 -19.42 25.52
CA ARG A 336 -22.76 -20.15 24.78
C ARG A 336 -21.42 -20.04 25.48
N SER A 337 -20.55 -20.99 25.18
CA SER A 337 -19.20 -21.08 25.72
C SER A 337 -18.17 -21.16 24.59
N TRP A 338 -16.89 -21.02 24.93
CA TRP A 338 -15.80 -21.25 23.98
C TRP A 338 -15.86 -22.63 23.30
N LYS A 339 -16.45 -23.65 23.94
CA LYS A 339 -16.57 -25.00 23.34
C LYS A 339 -17.53 -25.01 22.15
N ASP A 340 -18.59 -24.20 22.19
CA ASP A 340 -19.54 -24.08 21.08
C ASP A 340 -18.85 -23.51 19.82
N LEU A 341 -17.81 -22.68 20.00
CA LEU A 341 -17.02 -22.11 18.91
C LEU A 341 -16.18 -23.15 18.15
N LEU A 342 -15.95 -24.34 18.71
CA LEU A 342 -15.22 -25.40 18.00
C LEU A 342 -16.01 -25.95 16.80
N HIS A 343 -17.31 -25.66 16.71
CA HIS A 343 -18.21 -26.18 15.70
C HIS A 343 -18.66 -25.15 14.65
N ILE A 344 -18.14 -23.92 14.68
CA ILE A 344 -18.58 -22.85 13.76
C ILE A 344 -18.09 -23.05 12.31
N HIS A 345 -17.04 -23.86 12.12
CA HIS A 345 -16.44 -24.19 10.81
C HIS A 345 -16.10 -25.69 10.73
N PRO A 346 -17.14 -26.57 10.70
CA PRO A 346 -16.92 -28.01 10.71
C PRO A 346 -16.08 -28.43 9.49
N GLU A 347 -15.27 -29.46 9.68
CA GLU A 347 -14.45 -30.01 8.62
C GLU A 347 -15.22 -31.10 7.86
N SER A 348 -15.23 -31.01 6.52
CA SER A 348 -15.82 -32.04 5.65
C SER A 348 -15.10 -33.38 5.81
N THR A 349 -15.85 -34.47 5.86
CA THR A 349 -15.31 -35.85 5.90
C THR A 349 -14.85 -36.37 4.53
N ASN A 350 -15.11 -35.63 3.43
CA ASN A 350 -14.86 -36.07 2.04
C ASN A 350 -13.53 -35.54 1.49
N ASN A 351 -12.44 -35.65 2.25
CA ASN A 351 -11.12 -35.14 1.84
C ASN A 351 -10.20 -36.25 1.34
N SER A 352 -9.36 -35.93 0.35
CA SER A 352 -8.37 -36.82 -0.29
C SER A 352 -7.25 -37.30 0.65
N ALA A 353 -7.04 -36.62 1.78
CA ALA A 353 -6.10 -37.02 2.84
C ALA A 353 -6.83 -37.17 4.20
N PRO A 354 -7.63 -38.24 4.41
CA PRO A 354 -8.52 -38.39 5.57
C PRO A 354 -7.81 -38.48 6.93
N GLN A 355 -6.47 -38.55 6.96
CA GLN A 355 -5.66 -38.64 8.18
C GLN A 355 -5.20 -37.27 8.72
N LEU A 356 -5.27 -36.19 7.94
CA LEU A 356 -4.82 -34.85 8.33
C LEU A 356 -5.99 -33.94 8.66
N SER A 357 -5.94 -33.23 9.78
CA SER A 357 -6.86 -32.13 10.03
C SER A 357 -6.57 -30.95 9.11
N ARG A 358 -7.52 -30.00 8.99
CA ARG A 358 -7.33 -28.75 8.24
C ARG A 358 -6.05 -28.01 8.63
N ARG A 359 -5.73 -27.99 9.94
CA ARG A 359 -4.53 -27.35 10.46
C ARG A 359 -3.26 -28.15 10.14
N ASP A 360 -3.33 -29.47 10.14
CA ASP A 360 -2.19 -30.29 9.71
C ASP A 360 -1.89 -30.09 8.22
N ARG A 361 -2.93 -29.90 7.38
CA ARG A 361 -2.74 -29.54 5.96
C ARG A 361 -2.09 -28.17 5.78
N PHE A 362 -2.49 -27.16 6.55
CA PHE A 362 -1.80 -25.87 6.57
C PHE A 362 -0.32 -26.02 6.97
N ASN A 363 -0.06 -26.79 8.04
CA ASN A 363 1.30 -27.02 8.52
C ASN A 363 2.15 -27.69 7.44
N ALA A 364 1.67 -28.78 6.83
CA ALA A 364 2.36 -29.49 5.76
C ALA A 364 2.64 -28.59 4.56
N TRP A 365 1.64 -27.81 4.15
CA TRP A 365 1.80 -26.82 3.08
C TRP A 365 2.88 -25.79 3.41
N MET A 366 2.91 -25.27 4.65
CA MET A 366 3.94 -24.31 5.08
C MET A 366 5.35 -24.92 5.10
N PHE A 367 5.48 -26.19 5.53
CA PHE A 367 6.76 -26.93 5.45
C PHE A 367 7.23 -27.07 4.01
N LEU A 368 6.35 -27.48 3.10
CA LEU A 368 6.67 -27.65 1.68
C LEU A 368 7.04 -26.33 1.02
N LYS A 369 6.22 -25.30 1.25
CA LYS A 369 6.44 -23.95 0.73
C LYS A 369 7.80 -23.40 1.15
N ASN A 370 8.16 -23.49 2.43
CA ASN A 370 9.47 -22.99 2.88
C ASN A 370 10.66 -23.82 2.38
N LEU A 371 10.50 -25.13 2.14
CA LEU A 371 11.53 -25.92 1.49
C LEU A 371 11.78 -25.40 0.07
N CYS A 372 10.72 -25.13 -0.69
CA CYS A 372 10.81 -24.62 -2.05
C CYS A 372 11.31 -23.17 -2.12
N GLU A 373 10.97 -22.32 -1.15
CA GLU A 373 11.41 -20.91 -1.09
C GLU A 373 12.84 -20.73 -0.57
N HIS A 374 13.25 -21.51 0.43
CA HIS A 374 14.47 -21.26 1.20
C HIS A 374 15.43 -22.45 1.28
N GLY A 375 15.04 -23.61 0.75
CA GLY A 375 15.92 -24.77 0.65
C GLY A 375 16.89 -24.70 -0.53
N PRO A 376 17.59 -25.81 -0.82
CA PRO A 376 18.44 -25.94 -2.01
C PRO A 376 17.73 -25.53 -3.31
N VAL A 377 18.49 -24.96 -4.25
CA VAL A 377 17.99 -24.39 -5.52
C VAL A 377 17.09 -25.35 -6.29
N TYR A 378 17.37 -26.66 -6.25
CA TYR A 378 16.54 -27.69 -6.88
C TYR A 378 15.05 -27.58 -6.52
N PHE A 379 14.70 -27.27 -5.27
CA PHE A 379 13.30 -27.24 -4.85
C PHE A 379 12.54 -26.01 -5.35
N GLN A 380 13.23 -24.97 -5.82
CA GLN A 380 12.60 -23.73 -6.31
C GLN A 380 11.74 -23.98 -7.55
N GLN A 381 12.05 -25.01 -8.34
CA GLN A 381 11.27 -25.36 -9.53
C GLN A 381 9.79 -25.68 -9.22
N PHE A 382 9.51 -26.18 -8.01
CA PHE A 382 8.16 -26.57 -7.61
C PHE A 382 7.33 -25.41 -7.04
N GLN A 383 7.88 -24.21 -6.86
CA GLN A 383 7.16 -23.10 -6.21
C GLN A 383 5.84 -22.76 -6.91
N SER A 384 5.82 -22.77 -8.25
CA SER A 384 4.64 -22.50 -9.07
C SER A 384 3.66 -23.68 -9.12
N GLU A 385 4.12 -24.90 -8.80
CA GLU A 385 3.33 -26.13 -8.82
C GLU A 385 2.64 -26.41 -7.48
N ILE A 386 3.06 -25.77 -6.39
CA ILE A 386 2.41 -25.91 -5.08
C ILE A 386 0.99 -25.30 -5.16
N PRO A 387 -0.06 -26.10 -4.95
CA PRO A 387 -1.42 -25.58 -5.00
C PRO A 387 -1.67 -24.59 -3.87
N ASN A 388 -2.57 -23.64 -4.12
CA ASN A 388 -3.12 -22.82 -3.06
C ASN A 388 -3.91 -23.70 -2.08
N LEU A 389 -3.89 -23.31 -0.81
CA LEU A 389 -4.69 -23.99 0.21
C LEU A 389 -6.18 -23.80 -0.07
N ASP A 390 -6.97 -24.84 0.19
CA ASP A 390 -8.42 -24.74 0.15
C ASP A 390 -8.90 -23.68 1.16
N ALA A 391 -9.59 -22.64 0.67
CA ALA A 391 -10.19 -21.64 1.53
C ALA A 391 -11.32 -22.27 2.37
N ILE A 392 -11.50 -21.81 3.61
CA ILE A 392 -12.68 -22.19 4.41
C ILE A 392 -13.87 -21.34 3.97
N GLU A 393 -13.68 -20.02 3.99
CA GLU A 393 -14.66 -19.04 3.54
C GLU A 393 -13.90 -17.78 3.15
N GLU A 394 -13.86 -17.46 1.87
CA GLU A 394 -13.08 -16.34 1.33
C GLU A 394 -13.98 -15.12 1.07
N ILE A 395 -13.49 -13.95 1.46
CA ILE A 395 -14.11 -12.66 1.12
C ILE A 395 -13.78 -12.36 -0.35
N SER A 396 -14.79 -11.98 -1.13
CA SER A 396 -14.59 -11.65 -2.55
C SER A 396 -13.59 -10.51 -2.73
N LEU A 397 -12.63 -10.68 -3.64
CA LEU A 397 -11.58 -9.70 -3.90
C LEU A 397 -12.15 -8.43 -4.55
N ILE A 398 -12.26 -7.35 -3.77
CA ILE A 398 -12.70 -6.03 -4.23
C ILE A 398 -11.74 -4.97 -3.70
N LYS A 399 -11.35 -4.00 -4.54
CA LYS A 399 -10.62 -2.80 -4.09
C LYS A 399 -11.58 -1.94 -3.26
N MET A 400 -11.30 -1.81 -1.98
CA MET A 400 -12.11 -1.00 -1.07
C MET A 400 -11.53 0.40 -0.96
N SER A 401 -12.36 1.41 -1.21
CA SER A 401 -11.99 2.81 -0.95
C SER A 401 -11.94 3.08 0.56
N ILE A 402 -11.04 3.97 0.96
CA ILE A 402 -10.90 4.43 2.34
C ILE A 402 -11.03 5.94 2.32
N THR A 403 -11.95 6.47 3.13
CA THR A 403 -12.11 7.92 3.26
C THR A 403 -11.70 8.35 4.66
N ALA A 404 -10.69 9.22 4.74
CA ALA A 404 -10.22 9.74 6.02
C ALA A 404 -11.14 10.86 6.52
N ALA A 405 -11.63 10.72 7.74
CA ALA A 405 -12.35 11.78 8.44
C ALA A 405 -11.37 12.75 9.11
N ARG A 406 -11.84 13.97 9.35
CA ARG A 406 -11.08 15.02 10.03
C ARG A 406 -10.70 14.56 11.44
N ALA A 407 -9.44 14.75 11.80
CA ALA A 407 -8.96 14.47 13.16
C ALA A 407 -9.78 15.23 14.21
N MET A 408 -10.04 14.57 15.33
CA MET A 408 -10.86 15.08 16.42
C MET A 408 -9.98 15.41 17.63
N ASP A 409 -10.16 16.60 18.20
CA ASP A 409 -9.53 16.99 19.48
C ASP A 409 -10.30 16.36 20.66
N ILE A 410 -10.20 15.03 20.74
CA ILE A 410 -10.95 14.19 21.69
C ILE A 410 -10.01 13.13 22.27
N ASN A 411 -9.84 13.20 23.59
CA ASN A 411 -9.16 12.15 24.34
C ASN A 411 -10.07 10.91 24.51
N ASN A 412 -9.84 9.88 23.69
CA ASN A 412 -10.57 8.61 23.71
C ASN A 412 -10.15 7.66 24.87
N SER A 413 -9.34 8.10 25.84
CA SER A 413 -8.96 7.25 26.98
C SER A 413 -10.09 7.07 28.01
N THR A 414 -11.17 7.87 27.92
CA THR A 414 -12.31 7.87 28.84
C THR A 414 -13.61 7.43 28.15
N VAL A 415 -14.59 6.96 28.93
CA VAL A 415 -15.92 6.59 28.41
C VAL A 415 -16.62 7.79 27.77
N SER A 416 -16.57 8.97 28.41
CA SER A 416 -17.14 10.20 27.85
C SER A 416 -16.44 10.64 26.57
N GLY A 417 -15.12 10.45 26.49
CA GLY A 417 -14.34 10.70 25.28
C GLY A 417 -14.76 9.81 24.12
N ASN A 418 -14.99 8.51 24.36
CA ASN A 418 -15.47 7.60 23.30
C ASN A 418 -16.89 7.93 22.84
N ILE A 419 -17.78 8.33 23.76
CA ILE A 419 -19.12 8.80 23.39
C ILE A 419 -19.01 10.00 22.44
N ARG A 420 -18.19 11.00 22.80
CA ARG A 420 -17.96 12.18 21.95
C ARG A 420 -17.31 11.82 20.61
N ALA A 421 -16.32 10.92 20.60
CA ALA A 421 -15.63 10.49 19.39
C ALA A 421 -16.60 9.82 18.41
N VAL A 422 -17.47 8.92 18.88
CA VAL A 422 -18.48 8.29 18.03
C VAL A 422 -19.48 9.31 17.51
N MET A 423 -19.99 10.20 18.36
CA MET A 423 -20.98 11.20 17.92
C MET A 423 -20.40 12.19 16.90
N GLU A 424 -19.19 12.69 17.13
CA GLU A 424 -18.49 13.59 16.19
C GLU A 424 -18.19 12.87 14.87
N LEU A 425 -17.74 11.62 14.93
CA LEU A 425 -17.44 10.82 13.74
C LEU A 425 -18.70 10.49 12.91
N LEU A 426 -19.80 10.14 13.56
CA LEU A 426 -21.10 10.00 12.89
C LEU A 426 -21.55 11.31 12.25
N GLY A 427 -21.37 12.44 12.95
CA GLY A 427 -21.68 13.77 12.44
C GLY A 427 -20.86 14.16 11.20
N GLN A 428 -19.57 13.78 11.16
CA GLN A 428 -18.77 13.93 9.93
C GLN A 428 -19.30 13.07 8.78
N GLY A 429 -19.88 11.90 9.07
CA GLY A 429 -20.62 11.08 8.11
C GLY A 429 -22.05 11.57 7.82
N GLY A 430 -22.46 12.72 8.36
CA GLY A 430 -23.80 13.29 8.15
C GLY A 430 -24.92 12.57 8.90
N ILE A 431 -24.60 11.81 9.95
CA ILE A 431 -25.55 11.13 10.84
C ILE A 431 -25.57 11.84 12.19
N HIS A 432 -26.76 12.27 12.61
CA HIS A 432 -26.96 12.97 13.88
C HIS A 432 -28.11 12.35 14.68
N ASP A 433 -28.38 12.88 15.87
CA ASP A 433 -29.52 12.44 16.69
C ASP A 433 -30.83 12.55 15.88
N PRO A 434 -31.59 11.46 15.67
CA PRO A 434 -32.85 11.50 14.92
C PRO A 434 -33.91 12.42 15.54
N THR A 435 -33.75 12.81 16.81
CA THR A 435 -34.65 13.76 17.49
C THR A 435 -34.31 15.22 17.22
N ASP A 436 -33.15 15.50 16.61
CA ASP A 436 -32.74 16.84 16.21
C ASP A 436 -33.41 17.24 14.90
N THR A 437 -34.44 18.08 15.00
CA THR A 437 -35.22 18.56 13.85
C THR A 437 -34.56 19.69 13.08
N ASP A 438 -33.47 20.27 13.60
CA ASP A 438 -32.80 21.40 12.95
C ASP A 438 -31.92 20.95 11.77
N ILE A 439 -31.61 19.65 11.68
CA ILE A 439 -30.74 19.07 10.68
C ILE A 439 -31.57 18.51 9.51
N VAL A 440 -31.52 19.20 8.38
CA VAL A 440 -32.16 18.78 7.12
C VAL A 440 -31.44 17.54 6.55
N ASP A 441 -32.21 16.57 6.04
CA ASP A 441 -31.72 15.31 5.47
C ASP A 441 -30.89 14.44 6.45
N ASN A 442 -31.26 14.42 7.73
CA ASN A 442 -30.70 13.50 8.72
C ASN A 442 -31.37 12.10 8.59
N PRO A 443 -30.61 11.02 8.32
CA PRO A 443 -31.18 9.69 8.28
C PRO A 443 -31.59 9.21 9.69
N ASP A 444 -32.80 8.65 9.82
CA ASP A 444 -33.21 8.01 11.08
C ASP A 444 -32.54 6.65 11.25
N ILE A 445 -31.48 6.61 12.04
CA ILE A 445 -30.73 5.39 12.32
C ILE A 445 -31.30 4.55 13.46
N SER A 446 -32.46 4.91 14.04
CA SER A 446 -32.99 4.28 15.26
C SER A 446 -33.13 2.76 15.15
N GLN A 447 -33.46 2.27 13.95
CA GLN A 447 -33.65 0.84 13.64
C GLN A 447 -32.38 0.14 13.13
N TYR A 448 -31.33 0.90 12.83
CA TYR A 448 -30.12 0.40 12.18
C TYR A 448 -28.96 0.30 13.16
N VAL A 449 -28.05 -0.62 12.88
CA VAL A 449 -26.76 -0.70 13.57
C VAL A 449 -25.66 -0.11 12.70
N VAL A 450 -24.62 0.38 13.36
CA VAL A 450 -23.41 0.94 12.77
C VAL A 450 -22.22 0.14 13.29
N LEU A 451 -21.37 -0.30 12.36
CA LEU A 451 -20.15 -1.04 12.69
C LEU A 451 -19.06 -0.05 13.10
N ILE A 452 -18.52 -0.23 14.31
CA ILE A 452 -17.43 0.61 14.84
C ILE A 452 -16.22 -0.27 15.15
N HIS A 453 -15.14 -0.05 14.41
CA HIS A 453 -13.87 -0.74 14.56
C HIS A 453 -12.93 0.04 15.48
N GLY A 454 -12.14 -0.69 16.26
CA GLY A 454 -11.11 -0.10 17.10
C GLY A 454 -10.32 -1.14 17.88
N ASP A 455 -9.37 -0.66 18.68
CA ASP A 455 -8.59 -1.49 19.57
C ASP A 455 -9.44 -2.03 20.74
N LEU A 456 -8.83 -2.91 21.54
CA LEU A 456 -9.48 -3.49 22.72
C LEU A 456 -9.95 -2.41 23.71
N GLY A 457 -9.14 -1.37 23.92
CA GLY A 457 -9.47 -0.30 24.85
C GLY A 457 -10.70 0.49 24.42
N THR A 458 -10.84 0.76 23.13
CA THR A 458 -12.03 1.39 22.52
C THR A 458 -13.26 0.52 22.77
N GLY A 459 -13.16 -0.79 22.51
CA GLY A 459 -14.24 -1.74 22.77
C GLY A 459 -14.72 -1.77 24.21
N GLU A 460 -13.80 -1.81 25.18
CA GLU A 460 -14.14 -1.76 26.62
C GLU A 460 -14.90 -0.48 26.99
N ARG A 461 -14.51 0.66 26.41
CA ARG A 461 -15.11 1.97 26.70
C ARG A 461 -16.47 2.14 26.05
N LEU A 462 -16.68 1.61 24.85
CA LEU A 462 -17.99 1.57 24.19
C LEU A 462 -18.98 0.65 24.92
N GLN A 463 -18.53 -0.53 25.36
CA GLN A 463 -19.37 -1.41 26.19
C GLN A 463 -19.74 -0.74 27.52
N ALA A 464 -18.80 -0.05 28.16
CA ALA A 464 -19.08 0.73 29.36
C ALA A 464 -20.05 1.91 29.10
N ALA A 465 -19.97 2.55 27.93
CA ALA A 465 -20.93 3.58 27.52
C ALA A 465 -22.34 3.00 27.39
N GLN A 466 -22.52 1.89 26.66
CA GLN A 466 -23.81 1.22 26.50
C GLN A 466 -24.39 0.75 27.85
N LEU A 467 -23.55 0.22 28.74
CA LEU A 467 -23.98 -0.17 30.09
C LEU A 467 -24.52 1.03 30.88
N ARG A 468 -23.75 2.14 30.94
CA ARG A 468 -24.14 3.34 31.70
C ARG A 468 -25.37 4.03 31.13
N ARG A 469 -25.56 3.95 29.82
CA ARG A 469 -26.66 4.61 29.09
C ARG A 469 -27.84 3.68 28.82
N SER A 470 -27.84 2.45 29.35
CA SER A 470 -28.87 1.44 29.10
C SER A 470 -30.30 1.87 29.50
N LEU A 471 -30.43 2.81 30.45
CA LEU A 471 -31.71 3.35 30.94
C LEU A 471 -32.17 4.60 30.19
N GLU A 472 -31.40 5.10 29.22
CA GLU A 472 -31.77 6.27 28.44
C GLU A 472 -33.04 6.02 27.62
N ALA A 473 -33.81 7.09 27.42
CA ALA A 473 -35.13 7.01 26.80
C ALA A 473 -35.05 6.62 25.31
N THR A 474 -34.11 7.21 24.56
CA THR A 474 -33.98 7.03 23.11
C THR A 474 -32.92 6.00 22.74
N SER A 475 -33.09 5.29 21.62
CA SER A 475 -32.11 4.34 21.09
C SER A 475 -30.76 5.00 20.81
N TRP A 476 -30.77 6.24 20.32
CA TRP A 476 -29.57 7.08 20.14
C TRP A 476 -28.81 7.27 21.45
N ASN A 477 -29.50 7.73 22.50
CA ASN A 477 -28.88 7.96 23.80
C ASN A 477 -28.42 6.66 24.46
N ARG A 478 -29.10 5.53 24.23
CA ARG A 478 -28.61 4.22 24.69
C ARG A 478 -27.32 3.74 24.00
N PHE A 479 -26.87 4.42 22.94
CA PHE A 479 -25.81 3.90 22.05
C PHE A 479 -26.18 2.52 21.47
N GLN A 480 -27.48 2.30 21.27
CA GLN A 480 -28.04 1.00 20.86
C GLN A 480 -27.57 0.60 19.46
N HIS A 481 -27.37 1.58 18.57
CA HIS A 481 -26.92 1.38 17.20
C HIS A 481 -25.46 0.91 17.12
N VAL A 482 -24.65 1.04 18.15
CA VAL A 482 -23.20 0.74 18.07
C VAL A 482 -22.93 -0.76 18.19
N VAL A 483 -22.37 -1.35 17.13
CA VAL A 483 -21.80 -2.71 17.14
C VAL A 483 -20.29 -2.61 17.03
N PHE A 484 -19.58 -2.93 18.12
CA PHE A 484 -18.12 -2.87 18.16
C PHE A 484 -17.48 -4.09 17.47
N ILE A 485 -16.54 -3.83 16.56
CA ILE A 485 -15.77 -4.83 15.82
C ILE A 485 -14.29 -4.76 16.27
N PRO A 486 -13.70 -5.87 16.75
CA PRO A 486 -12.35 -5.85 17.26
C PRO A 486 -11.30 -5.71 16.14
N GLY A 487 -10.26 -4.92 16.43
CA GLY A 487 -9.07 -4.81 15.60
C GLY A 487 -8.23 -6.10 15.54
N LEU A 488 -8.12 -6.69 14.34
CA LEU A 488 -7.35 -7.93 14.14
C LEU A 488 -5.83 -7.69 14.11
N PHE A 489 -5.37 -6.49 13.78
CA PHE A 489 -3.95 -6.16 13.89
C PHE A 489 -3.48 -6.19 15.34
N HIS A 490 -4.25 -5.57 16.23
CA HIS A 490 -4.03 -5.65 17.68
C HIS A 490 -4.14 -7.07 18.22
N LEU A 491 -5.06 -7.90 17.69
CA LEU A 491 -5.09 -9.33 18.04
C LEU A 491 -3.80 -10.03 17.63
N LYS A 492 -3.31 -9.81 16.41
CA LYS A 492 -2.05 -10.38 15.91
C LYS A 492 -0.87 -9.93 16.79
N MET A 493 -0.85 -8.68 17.25
CA MET A 493 0.13 -8.19 18.22
C MET A 493 0.04 -8.94 19.56
N ALA A 494 -1.17 -9.19 20.06
CA ALA A 494 -1.38 -9.96 21.29
C ALA A 494 -0.92 -11.41 21.16
N CYS A 495 -1.11 -12.05 19.99
CA CYS A 495 -0.61 -13.39 19.70
C CYS A 495 0.93 -13.46 19.68
N ALA A 496 1.60 -12.47 19.07
CA ALA A 496 3.07 -12.38 19.10
C ALA A 496 3.60 -12.18 20.53
N ASP A 497 2.95 -11.32 21.33
CA ASP A 497 3.29 -11.14 22.74
C ASP A 497 3.04 -12.43 23.55
N ALA A 498 1.99 -13.20 23.24
CA ALA A 498 1.75 -14.49 23.88
C ALA A 498 2.88 -15.50 23.60
N ILE A 499 3.41 -15.56 22.37
CA ILE A 499 4.57 -16.39 22.03
C ILE A 499 5.80 -15.95 22.84
N TRP A 500 6.07 -14.65 22.92
CA TRP A 500 7.14 -14.11 23.75
C TRP A 500 6.99 -14.53 25.23
N ARG A 501 5.79 -14.43 25.78
CA ARG A 501 5.48 -14.84 27.18
C ARG A 501 5.70 -16.33 27.43
N ILE A 502 5.59 -17.17 26.41
CA ILE A 502 5.74 -18.62 26.54
C ILE A 502 7.22 -19.01 26.44
N PHE A 503 7.94 -18.51 25.44
CA PHE A 503 9.25 -19.04 25.07
C PHE A 503 10.44 -18.13 25.41
N LEU A 504 10.21 -16.87 25.77
CA LEU A 504 11.28 -15.91 26.04
C LEU A 504 11.13 -15.23 27.40
N GLN A 505 9.92 -14.93 27.87
CA GLN A 505 9.75 -14.26 29.17
C GLN A 505 10.27 -15.10 30.36
N PRO A 506 9.93 -16.39 30.53
CA PRO A 506 10.36 -17.17 31.68
C PRO A 506 11.85 -17.53 31.56
N LEU A 507 12.62 -17.43 32.64
CA LEU A 507 14.05 -17.80 32.63
C LEU A 507 14.24 -19.26 32.24
N ALA A 508 13.44 -20.17 32.81
CA ALA A 508 13.49 -21.60 32.53
C ALA A 508 13.22 -21.94 31.05
N ALA A 509 12.52 -21.08 30.30
CA ALA A 509 12.26 -21.32 28.87
C ALA A 509 13.49 -21.05 27.98
N ARG A 510 14.57 -20.49 28.54
CA ARG A 510 15.79 -20.07 27.83
C ARG A 510 16.95 -21.05 28.01
N GLU A 511 16.80 -22.03 28.88
CA GLU A 511 17.88 -22.92 29.30
C GLU A 511 18.15 -24.05 28.29
N ASP A 512 17.09 -24.51 27.61
CA ASP A 512 17.19 -25.60 26.63
C ASP A 512 18.06 -25.21 25.43
N GLU A 513 18.84 -26.17 24.91
CA GLU A 513 19.67 -26.01 23.70
C GLU A 513 18.82 -25.76 22.44
N THR A 514 17.55 -26.18 22.44
CA THR A 514 16.60 -25.95 21.34
C THR A 514 15.67 -24.76 21.59
N SER A 515 15.92 -23.97 22.64
CA SER A 515 15.08 -22.83 23.01
C SER A 515 15.11 -21.71 21.96
N LEU A 516 14.03 -20.94 21.90
CA LEU A 516 13.95 -19.77 21.02
C LEU A 516 15.04 -18.73 21.34
N MET A 517 15.51 -18.69 22.59
CA MET A 517 16.61 -17.79 22.97
C MET A 517 17.92 -18.17 22.27
N ARG A 518 18.19 -19.46 22.02
CA ARG A 518 19.35 -19.90 21.24
C ARG A 518 19.23 -19.44 19.79
N ASP A 519 18.06 -19.52 19.20
CA ASP A 519 17.80 -18.98 17.86
C ASP A 519 18.07 -17.46 17.83
N VAL A 520 17.61 -16.70 18.84
CA VAL A 520 17.88 -15.25 18.98
C VAL A 520 19.37 -14.95 19.06
N THR A 521 20.16 -15.75 19.80
CA THR A 521 21.61 -15.52 19.89
C THR A 521 22.33 -15.66 18.55
N GLN A 522 21.78 -16.42 17.61
CA GLN A 522 22.33 -16.57 16.26
C GLN A 522 21.78 -15.51 15.31
N LEU A 523 20.46 -15.29 15.30
CA LEU A 523 19.79 -14.40 14.35
C LEU A 523 19.95 -12.91 14.70
N ARG A 524 19.99 -12.57 15.99
CA ARG A 524 20.00 -11.20 16.52
C ARG A 524 20.92 -11.08 17.74
N PRO A 525 22.23 -11.39 17.63
CA PRO A 525 23.16 -11.46 18.77
C PRO A 525 23.22 -10.16 19.60
N LYS A 526 23.10 -9.00 18.93
CA LYS A 526 23.14 -7.67 19.57
C LYS A 526 21.84 -7.28 20.29
N GLU A 527 20.74 -8.01 20.08
CA GLU A 527 19.42 -7.67 20.62
C GLU A 527 18.94 -8.63 21.72
N THR A 528 19.77 -9.58 22.16
CA THR A 528 19.41 -10.59 23.17
C THR A 528 18.77 -9.97 24.43
N GLY A 529 19.32 -8.88 24.96
CA GLY A 529 18.76 -8.14 26.10
C GLY A 529 17.37 -7.55 25.84
N ILE A 530 17.07 -7.16 24.60
CA ILE A 530 15.76 -6.65 24.18
C ILE A 530 14.72 -7.78 24.18
N TYR A 531 15.07 -8.97 23.67
CA TYR A 531 14.19 -10.14 23.69
C TYR A 531 13.97 -10.70 25.10
N CYS A 532 14.96 -10.57 25.99
CA CYS A 532 14.84 -10.91 27.41
C CYS A 532 13.85 -10.02 28.19
N SER A 533 13.58 -8.81 27.71
CA SER A 533 12.76 -7.79 28.39
C SER A 533 11.38 -7.64 27.75
N LYS A 534 11.24 -6.87 26.67
CA LYS A 534 9.99 -6.73 25.92
C LYS A 534 10.31 -6.25 24.50
N PRO A 535 10.49 -7.16 23.53
CA PRO A 535 11.01 -6.82 22.20
C PRO A 535 10.05 -5.99 21.33
N GLY A 536 8.76 -5.96 21.68
CA GLY A 536 7.72 -5.30 20.88
C GLY A 536 7.26 -6.17 19.70
N PHE A 537 6.21 -5.71 19.02
CA PHE A 537 5.54 -6.49 17.98
C PHE A 537 6.43 -6.78 16.77
N ARG A 538 7.05 -5.76 16.17
CA ARG A 538 7.83 -5.90 14.93
C ARG A 538 8.94 -6.95 15.07
N ARG A 539 9.74 -6.83 16.14
CA ARG A 539 10.82 -7.78 16.44
C ARG A 539 10.30 -9.21 16.63
N MET A 540 9.21 -9.39 17.37
CA MET A 540 8.61 -10.73 17.52
C MET A 540 8.03 -11.26 16.21
N HIS A 541 7.40 -10.42 15.40
CA HIS A 541 6.86 -10.79 14.11
C HIS A 541 7.96 -11.33 13.17
N GLU A 542 9.08 -10.59 13.06
CA GLU A 542 10.25 -10.99 12.29
C GLU A 542 10.92 -12.25 12.87
N LEU A 543 11.07 -12.33 14.19
CA LEU A 543 11.68 -13.50 14.84
C LEU A 543 10.86 -14.77 14.59
N ILE A 544 9.54 -14.72 14.73
CA ILE A 544 8.66 -15.88 14.49
C ILE A 544 8.83 -16.38 13.05
N ALA A 545 8.88 -15.46 12.08
CA ALA A 545 9.07 -15.82 10.67
C ALA A 545 10.46 -16.42 10.41
N HIS A 546 11.54 -15.71 10.77
CA HIS A 546 12.91 -16.16 10.48
C HIS A 546 13.26 -17.46 11.22
N ALA A 547 13.02 -17.52 12.53
CA ALA A 547 13.27 -18.74 13.30
C ALA A 547 12.35 -19.87 12.85
N GLY A 548 11.09 -19.58 12.49
CA GLY A 548 10.17 -20.57 11.92
C GLY A 548 10.72 -21.22 10.64
N ILE A 549 11.19 -20.42 9.69
CA ILE A 549 11.78 -20.92 8.43
C ILE A 549 12.98 -21.83 8.74
N CYS A 550 13.96 -21.36 9.52
CA CYS A 550 15.15 -22.13 9.85
C CYS A 550 14.81 -23.48 10.52
N ARG A 551 13.89 -23.47 11.49
CA ARG A 551 13.49 -24.69 12.20
C ARG A 551 12.73 -25.66 11.31
N ARG A 552 11.92 -25.17 10.36
CA ARG A 552 11.22 -26.03 9.41
C ARG A 552 12.18 -26.69 8.42
N LEU A 553 13.18 -25.97 7.92
CA LEU A 553 14.26 -26.55 7.11
C LEU A 553 15.07 -27.59 7.90
N ASP A 554 15.31 -27.35 9.19
CA ASP A 554 15.98 -28.34 10.03
C ASP A 554 15.12 -29.59 10.28
N CYS A 555 13.80 -29.44 10.45
CA CYS A 555 12.88 -30.59 10.51
C CYS A 555 12.93 -31.42 9.23
N TRP A 556 12.99 -30.78 8.06
CA TRP A 556 13.23 -31.46 6.79
C TRP A 556 14.53 -32.24 6.81
N ARG A 557 15.65 -31.58 7.17
CA ARG A 557 16.98 -32.19 7.21
C ARG A 557 17.00 -33.43 8.12
N VAL A 558 16.44 -33.31 9.32
CA VAL A 558 16.40 -34.41 10.29
C VAL A 558 15.49 -35.55 9.81
N HIS A 559 14.31 -35.23 9.25
CA HIS A 559 13.38 -36.26 8.77
C HIS A 559 13.94 -37.04 7.60
N VAL A 560 14.49 -36.38 6.57
CA VAL A 560 15.05 -37.09 5.41
C VAL A 560 16.29 -37.91 5.79
N ALA A 561 17.15 -37.40 6.68
CA ALA A 561 18.28 -38.17 7.20
C ALA A 561 17.85 -39.40 8.01
N SER A 562 16.68 -39.35 8.66
CA SER A 562 16.11 -40.51 9.36
C SER A 562 15.53 -41.56 8.40
N MET A 563 15.14 -41.15 7.18
CA MET A 563 14.66 -42.07 6.14
C MET A 563 15.84 -42.76 5.44
N ASP A 564 16.88 -42.00 5.11
CA ASP A 564 18.13 -42.50 4.53
C ASP A 564 19.32 -41.68 5.07
N PRO A 565 20.27 -42.31 5.78
CA PRO A 565 21.45 -41.63 6.32
C PRO A 565 22.34 -40.92 5.28
N SER A 566 22.23 -41.26 3.99
CA SER A 566 22.93 -40.57 2.91
C SER A 566 22.41 -39.13 2.70
N TYR A 567 21.18 -38.83 3.14
CA TYR A 567 20.57 -37.50 3.11
C TYR A 567 20.88 -36.66 4.36
N ALA A 568 22.13 -36.70 4.84
CA ALA A 568 22.56 -35.96 6.03
C ALA A 568 22.39 -34.42 5.91
N ARG A 569 22.32 -33.91 4.68
CA ARG A 569 22.09 -32.50 4.33
C ARG A 569 20.98 -32.39 3.29
N LEU A 570 20.27 -31.26 3.28
CA LEU A 570 19.24 -30.99 2.27
C LEU A 570 19.82 -30.98 0.85
N ASP A 571 21.07 -30.54 0.65
CA ASP A 571 21.75 -30.58 -0.65
C ASP A 571 21.88 -32.00 -1.20
N ALA A 572 22.15 -32.98 -0.33
CA ALA A 572 22.26 -34.39 -0.72
C ALA A 572 20.90 -34.98 -1.07
N PHE A 573 19.84 -34.57 -0.36
CA PHE A 573 18.47 -34.96 -0.70
C PHE A 573 18.00 -34.30 -2.01
N ALA A 574 18.35 -33.03 -2.24
CA ALA A 574 18.08 -32.35 -3.50
C ALA A 574 18.76 -33.05 -4.69
N ALA A 575 20.00 -33.53 -4.51
CA ALA A 575 20.74 -34.27 -5.54
C ALA A 575 20.13 -35.63 -5.90
N SER A 576 19.21 -36.18 -5.09
CA SER A 576 18.45 -37.37 -5.46
C SER A 576 17.22 -37.08 -6.30
N GLU A 577 17.00 -35.81 -6.66
CA GLU A 577 15.92 -35.32 -7.52
C GLU A 577 14.51 -35.81 -7.13
N PRO A 578 14.06 -35.61 -5.87
CA PRO A 578 12.74 -36.05 -5.45
C PRO A 578 11.63 -35.22 -6.12
N ASP A 579 10.61 -35.92 -6.63
CA ASP A 579 9.44 -35.28 -7.22
C ASP A 579 8.52 -34.60 -6.18
N LEU A 580 7.63 -33.73 -6.66
CA LEU A 580 6.69 -32.99 -5.82
C LEU A 580 5.74 -33.90 -5.03
N GLN A 581 5.38 -35.08 -5.57
CA GLN A 581 4.51 -36.03 -4.87
C GLN A 581 5.21 -36.60 -3.63
N LYS A 582 6.49 -36.98 -3.77
CA LYS A 582 7.34 -37.44 -2.67
C LYS A 582 7.54 -36.34 -1.64
N LEU A 583 7.81 -35.10 -2.08
CA LEU A 583 7.93 -33.95 -1.17
C LEU A 583 6.63 -33.71 -0.41
N THR A 584 5.48 -33.76 -1.08
CA THR A 584 4.16 -33.60 -0.44
C THR A 584 3.91 -34.68 0.61
N SER A 585 4.25 -35.95 0.31
CA SER A 585 4.14 -37.05 1.28
C SER A 585 5.03 -36.81 2.50
N ILE A 586 6.28 -36.40 2.30
CA ILE A 586 7.21 -36.12 3.40
C ILE A 586 6.73 -34.92 4.23
N ALA A 587 6.22 -33.86 3.60
CA ALA A 587 5.69 -32.70 4.29
C ALA A 587 4.52 -33.06 5.23
N ASN A 588 3.65 -33.98 4.78
CA ASN A 588 2.56 -34.52 5.60
C ASN A 588 3.07 -35.31 6.82
N GLU A 589 4.09 -36.15 6.63
CA GLU A 589 4.75 -36.87 7.73
C GLU A 589 5.41 -35.91 8.71
N ILE A 590 6.11 -34.89 8.21
CA ILE A 590 6.79 -33.89 9.02
C ILE A 590 5.77 -33.11 9.86
N ALA A 591 4.67 -32.65 9.27
CA ALA A 591 3.60 -31.96 9.99
C ALA A 591 3.02 -32.81 11.14
N LEU A 592 2.90 -34.13 10.94
CA LEU A 592 2.37 -35.06 11.95
C LEU A 592 3.38 -35.45 13.05
N ASN A 593 4.68 -35.31 12.79
CA ASN A 593 5.73 -35.77 13.69
C ASN A 593 6.46 -34.61 14.38
N TYR A 594 6.64 -33.47 13.72
CA TYR A 594 7.41 -32.31 14.20
C TYR A 594 6.55 -31.11 14.62
N VAL A 595 5.22 -31.27 14.69
CA VAL A 595 4.29 -30.28 15.24
C VAL A 595 3.45 -30.91 16.35
N ALA A 596 3.31 -30.21 17.48
CA ALA A 596 2.57 -30.72 18.62
C ALA A 596 1.07 -30.94 18.33
N ASN A 597 0.67 -32.22 18.26
CA ASN A 597 -0.71 -32.66 18.07
C ASN A 597 -1.19 -33.56 19.23
N TYR A 598 -2.27 -34.31 19.05
CA TYR A 598 -2.83 -35.19 20.08
C TYR A 598 -1.86 -36.29 20.54
N LYS A 599 -0.82 -36.63 19.76
CA LYS A 599 0.23 -37.58 20.15
C LYS A 599 1.05 -37.08 21.35
N LEU A 600 1.27 -35.76 21.46
CA LEU A 600 2.02 -35.17 22.59
C LEU A 600 1.34 -35.46 23.94
N LEU A 601 0.01 -35.48 23.98
CA LEU A 601 -0.75 -35.85 25.19
C LEU A 601 -0.46 -37.30 25.61
N ARG A 602 -0.26 -38.22 24.65
CA ARG A 602 0.11 -39.60 24.94
C ARG A 602 1.55 -39.69 25.47
N THR A 603 2.49 -38.95 24.87
CA THR A 603 3.88 -38.87 25.33
C THR A 603 3.97 -38.34 26.75
N ARG A 604 3.20 -37.30 27.10
CA ARG A 604 3.17 -36.70 28.44
C ARG A 604 2.58 -37.57 29.54
N ARG A 605 1.95 -38.70 29.19
CA ARG A 605 1.50 -39.72 30.17
C ARG A 605 2.61 -40.70 30.57
N LYS A 606 3.73 -40.74 29.83
CA LYS A 606 4.90 -41.55 30.18
C LYS A 606 5.66 -40.97 31.38
N THR A 607 6.52 -41.75 32.00
CA THR A 607 7.37 -41.27 33.10
C THR A 607 8.39 -40.25 32.59
N ARG A 608 8.96 -39.43 33.49
CA ARG A 608 9.87 -38.33 33.11
C ARG A 608 11.11 -38.83 32.38
N GLU A 609 11.61 -40.01 32.74
CA GLU A 609 12.80 -40.64 32.18
C GLU A 609 12.59 -41.12 30.74
N GLN A 610 11.33 -41.32 30.34
CA GLN A 610 10.93 -41.77 29.00
C GLN A 610 10.53 -40.61 28.09
N ARG A 611 10.69 -39.37 28.56
CA ARG A 611 10.25 -38.17 27.87
C ARG A 611 11.44 -37.32 27.47
N ASP A 612 11.54 -37.07 26.17
CA ASP A 612 12.42 -36.03 25.65
C ASP A 612 11.72 -34.67 25.77
N MET A 613 11.93 -33.99 26.90
CA MET A 613 11.29 -32.71 27.17
C MET A 613 11.77 -31.60 26.22
N GLN A 614 13.01 -31.66 25.73
CA GLN A 614 13.52 -30.69 24.77
C GLN A 614 12.84 -30.84 23.41
N TYR A 615 12.64 -32.08 22.96
CA TYR A 615 11.84 -32.37 21.78
C TYR A 615 10.39 -31.94 21.96
N GLU A 616 9.76 -32.25 23.11
CA GLU A 616 8.39 -31.77 23.40
C GLU A 616 8.26 -30.24 23.32
N ASN A 617 9.24 -29.50 23.81
CA ASN A 617 9.28 -28.04 23.73
C ASN A 617 9.43 -27.55 22.29
N ALA A 618 10.29 -28.19 21.48
CA ALA A 618 10.44 -27.90 20.06
C ALA A 618 9.14 -28.12 19.27
N LEU A 619 8.40 -29.22 19.56
CA LEU A 619 7.09 -29.50 18.94
C LEU A 619 6.06 -28.40 19.24
N LEU A 620 6.05 -27.88 20.48
CA LEU A 620 5.16 -26.80 20.89
C LEU A 620 5.53 -25.47 20.24
N LEU A 621 6.82 -25.18 20.12
CA LEU A 621 7.32 -23.98 19.45
C LEU A 621 6.88 -23.95 17.99
N ASN A 622 7.10 -25.04 17.24
CA ASN A 622 6.64 -25.17 15.87
C ASN A 622 5.12 -24.97 15.75
N LYS A 623 4.34 -25.56 16.66
CA LYS A 623 2.87 -25.40 16.68
C LYS A 623 2.44 -23.94 16.81
N TYR A 624 3.04 -23.20 17.75
CA TYR A 624 2.61 -21.82 18.00
C TYR A 624 3.12 -20.85 16.93
N PHE A 625 4.29 -21.10 16.34
CA PHE A 625 4.76 -20.37 15.16
C PHE A 625 3.82 -20.58 13.98
N LEU A 626 3.52 -21.84 13.65
CA LEU A 626 2.61 -22.17 12.55
C LEU A 626 1.20 -21.62 12.79
N LEU A 627 0.69 -21.61 14.03
CA LEU A 627 -0.61 -21.00 14.33
C LEU A 627 -0.61 -19.47 14.16
N TYR A 628 0.52 -18.80 14.44
CA TYR A 628 0.68 -17.37 14.21
C TYR A 628 0.77 -17.05 12.70
N GLU A 629 1.49 -17.88 11.96
CA GLU A 629 1.62 -17.77 10.51
C GLU A 629 0.31 -18.11 9.80
N GLU A 630 -0.49 -19.08 10.31
CA GLU A 630 -1.83 -19.38 9.80
C GLU A 630 -2.77 -18.18 9.94
N LEU A 631 -2.78 -17.54 11.12
CA LEU A 631 -3.56 -16.32 11.33
C LEU A 631 -3.11 -15.21 10.37
N SER A 632 -1.79 -15.03 10.22
CA SER A 632 -1.22 -14.00 9.34
C SER A 632 -1.54 -14.25 7.87
N TYR A 633 -1.42 -15.50 7.42
CA TYR A 633 -1.77 -15.93 6.07
C TYR A 633 -3.26 -15.72 5.80
N ALA A 634 -4.13 -16.20 6.68
CA ALA A 634 -5.58 -16.07 6.54
C ALA A 634 -6.02 -14.61 6.45
N MET A 635 -5.45 -13.74 7.30
CA MET A 635 -5.71 -12.29 7.27
C MET A 635 -5.26 -11.65 5.96
N ASN A 636 -4.08 -12.01 5.44
CA ASN A 636 -3.57 -11.46 4.19
C ASN A 636 -4.33 -11.99 2.96
N HIS A 637 -4.80 -13.24 3.03
CA HIS A 637 -5.55 -13.91 1.96
C HIS A 637 -7.01 -13.48 1.90
N GLY A 638 -7.61 -13.10 3.03
CA GLY A 638 -9.05 -12.80 3.12
C GLY A 638 -9.90 -14.04 3.38
N ASP A 639 -9.33 -15.13 3.89
CA ASP A 639 -10.07 -16.33 4.32
C ASP A 639 -10.63 -16.12 5.73
N ILE A 640 -11.81 -15.48 5.81
CA ILE A 640 -12.46 -15.14 7.07
C ILE A 640 -12.77 -16.39 7.90
N GLY A 641 -13.15 -17.49 7.25
CA GLY A 641 -13.36 -18.76 7.95
C GLY A 641 -12.08 -19.22 8.66
N ARG A 642 -10.93 -19.15 7.99
CA ARG A 642 -9.64 -19.53 8.56
C ARG A 642 -9.15 -18.57 9.63
N VAL A 643 -9.41 -17.28 9.48
CA VAL A 643 -9.18 -16.28 10.55
C VAL A 643 -9.94 -16.71 11.81
N GLU A 644 -11.24 -16.96 11.71
CA GLU A 644 -12.07 -17.33 12.87
C GLU A 644 -11.60 -18.64 13.52
N THR A 645 -11.28 -19.68 12.74
CA THR A 645 -10.73 -20.93 13.31
C THR A 645 -9.37 -20.76 13.98
N SER A 646 -8.58 -19.78 13.55
CA SER A 646 -7.31 -19.43 14.20
C SER A 646 -7.55 -18.69 15.51
N ILE A 647 -8.51 -17.74 15.54
CA ILE A 647 -8.92 -17.03 16.76
C ILE A 647 -9.39 -18.03 17.84
N VAL A 648 -10.20 -19.02 17.46
CA VAL A 648 -10.69 -20.05 18.40
C VAL A 648 -9.53 -20.80 19.06
N ALA A 649 -8.47 -21.11 18.32
CA ALA A 649 -7.27 -21.76 18.85
C ALA A 649 -6.41 -20.83 19.71
N TRP A 650 -6.37 -19.52 19.40
CA TRP A 650 -5.64 -18.52 20.18
C TRP A 650 -6.29 -18.18 21.52
N ILE A 651 -7.63 -18.21 21.64
CA ILE A 651 -8.35 -17.87 22.88
C ILE A 651 -7.79 -18.55 24.14
N PRO A 652 -7.63 -19.90 24.20
CA PRO A 652 -7.06 -20.54 25.39
C PRO A 652 -5.60 -20.16 25.65
N ILE A 653 -4.80 -19.91 24.60
CA ILE A 653 -3.40 -19.49 24.71
C ILE A 653 -3.31 -18.08 25.30
N LEU A 654 -4.12 -17.15 24.78
CA LEU A 654 -4.24 -15.79 25.30
C LEU A 654 -4.68 -15.81 26.78
N LYS A 655 -5.66 -16.66 27.12
CA LYS A 655 -6.09 -16.82 28.51
C LYS A 655 -4.97 -17.35 29.41
N ALA A 656 -4.20 -18.34 28.96
CA ALA A 656 -3.11 -18.93 29.74
C ALA A 656 -1.90 -17.99 29.91
N THR A 657 -1.68 -17.07 28.98
CA THR A 657 -0.52 -16.14 28.98
C THR A 657 -0.82 -14.80 29.67
N GLY A 658 -1.97 -14.66 30.34
CA GLY A 658 -2.36 -13.42 31.01
C GLY A 658 -2.99 -12.37 30.10
N LYS A 659 -3.26 -12.67 28.82
CA LYS A 659 -4.05 -11.84 27.89
C LYS A 659 -5.55 -12.08 28.06
N HIS A 660 -6.03 -12.09 29.31
CA HIS A 660 -7.40 -12.47 29.64
C HIS A 660 -8.47 -11.58 28.98
N LYS A 661 -8.18 -10.28 28.83
CA LYS A 661 -9.09 -9.33 28.15
C LYS A 661 -9.28 -9.69 26.68
N TYR A 662 -8.20 -9.92 25.93
CA TYR A 662 -8.28 -10.38 24.54
C TYR A 662 -9.00 -11.73 24.42
N ALA A 663 -8.68 -12.70 25.29
CA ALA A 663 -9.36 -13.99 25.29
C ALA A 663 -10.88 -13.83 25.50
N THR A 664 -11.29 -12.96 26.43
CA THR A 664 -12.70 -12.69 26.73
C THR A 664 -13.38 -11.95 25.57
N HIS A 665 -12.76 -10.88 25.05
CA HIS A 665 -13.31 -10.11 23.94
C HIS A 665 -13.46 -10.96 22.67
N MET A 666 -12.45 -11.76 22.30
CA MET A 666 -12.55 -12.60 21.10
C MET A 666 -13.59 -13.71 21.26
N THR A 667 -13.71 -14.28 22.47
CA THR A 667 -14.76 -15.27 22.77
C THR A 667 -16.14 -14.64 22.63
N ASN A 668 -16.35 -13.47 23.24
CA ASN A 668 -17.63 -12.77 23.19
C ASN A 668 -17.94 -12.33 21.75
N PHE A 669 -16.97 -11.77 21.02
CA PHE A 669 -17.14 -11.37 19.62
C PHE A 669 -17.62 -12.53 18.76
N LEU A 670 -16.92 -13.67 18.76
CA LEU A 670 -17.32 -14.82 17.94
C LEU A 670 -18.67 -15.40 18.38
N ILE A 671 -18.97 -15.41 19.68
CA ILE A 671 -20.28 -15.86 20.18
C ILE A 671 -21.40 -14.95 19.67
N GLN A 672 -21.23 -13.63 19.76
CA GLN A 672 -22.20 -12.66 19.26
C GLN A 672 -22.41 -12.83 17.75
N THR A 673 -21.31 -12.86 16.99
CA THR A 673 -21.35 -12.99 15.53
C THR A 673 -22.02 -14.28 15.05
N HIS A 674 -21.74 -15.43 15.68
CA HIS A 674 -22.26 -16.72 15.18
C HIS A 674 -23.58 -17.18 15.79
N PHE A 675 -23.94 -16.70 16.99
CA PHE A 675 -25.09 -17.22 17.74
C PHE A 675 -26.11 -16.16 18.17
N VAL A 676 -25.83 -14.87 17.98
CA VAL A 676 -26.74 -13.77 18.37
C VAL A 676 -27.12 -12.91 17.18
N PHE A 677 -26.16 -12.51 16.35
CA PHE A 677 -26.44 -11.62 15.22
C PHE A 677 -27.32 -12.33 14.16
N PRO A 678 -28.33 -11.63 13.61
CA PRO A 678 -29.06 -12.09 12.43
C PRO A 678 -28.11 -12.35 11.25
N ALA A 679 -28.55 -13.16 10.29
CA ALA A 679 -27.71 -13.60 9.17
C ALA A 679 -27.07 -12.42 8.39
N GLY A 680 -27.84 -11.36 8.13
CA GLY A 680 -27.36 -10.14 7.46
C GLY A 680 -26.24 -9.43 8.23
N LEU A 681 -26.47 -9.12 9.51
CA LEU A 681 -25.44 -8.50 10.35
C LEU A 681 -24.21 -9.40 10.54
N LYS A 682 -24.41 -10.71 10.71
CA LYS A 682 -23.31 -11.68 10.78
C LYS A 682 -22.45 -11.60 9.53
N HIS A 683 -23.05 -11.57 8.35
CA HIS A 683 -22.35 -11.41 7.07
C HIS A 683 -21.59 -10.08 7.02
N ALA A 684 -22.26 -8.97 7.32
CA ALA A 684 -21.66 -7.64 7.32
C ALA A 684 -20.44 -7.54 8.25
N VAL A 685 -20.54 -8.04 9.48
CA VAL A 685 -19.44 -8.05 10.46
C VAL A 685 -18.25 -8.87 9.98
N ARG A 686 -18.51 -10.07 9.46
CA ARG A 686 -17.45 -11.01 9.05
C ARG A 686 -16.70 -10.51 7.82
N TYR A 687 -17.42 -9.95 6.84
CA TYR A 687 -16.84 -9.52 5.58
C TYR A 687 -16.17 -8.14 5.64
N HIS A 688 -16.36 -7.37 6.72
CA HIS A 688 -15.76 -6.03 6.89
C HIS A 688 -14.77 -5.93 8.05
N ILE A 689 -14.42 -7.05 8.70
CA ILE A 689 -13.32 -7.06 9.68
C ILE A 689 -11.93 -6.96 9.01
N LEU A 690 -11.86 -7.31 7.72
CA LEU A 690 -10.72 -7.13 6.83
C LEU A 690 -11.13 -6.27 5.64
N VAL A 691 -10.21 -5.49 5.11
CA VAL A 691 -10.38 -4.63 3.94
C VAL A 691 -9.23 -4.84 2.97
N ASN A 692 -9.45 -4.61 1.67
CA ASN A 692 -8.39 -4.67 0.67
C ASN A 692 -8.26 -3.33 -0.06
N PRO A 693 -7.37 -2.43 0.41
CA PRO A 693 -7.21 -1.11 -0.19
C PRO A 693 -6.61 -1.16 -1.61
N THR A 694 -5.94 -2.27 -1.96
CA THR A 694 -5.20 -2.39 -3.22
C THR A 694 -5.98 -3.12 -4.31
N GLY A 695 -7.00 -3.92 -3.95
CA GLY A 695 -7.68 -4.85 -4.84
C GLY A 695 -6.81 -6.04 -5.30
N LYS A 696 -5.59 -6.21 -4.76
CA LYS A 696 -4.67 -7.29 -5.17
C LYS A 696 -4.80 -8.51 -4.24
N PRO A 697 -4.60 -9.75 -4.74
CA PRO A 697 -4.55 -10.94 -3.89
C PRO A 697 -3.47 -10.81 -2.81
N MET A 698 -3.66 -11.47 -1.66
CA MET A 698 -2.72 -11.45 -0.52
C MET A 698 -2.46 -10.07 0.12
N LYS A 699 -3.23 -9.04 -0.25
CA LYS A 699 -3.08 -7.66 0.25
C LYS A 699 -4.25 -7.20 1.13
N TRP A 700 -5.00 -8.13 1.70
CA TRP A 700 -6.00 -7.81 2.73
C TRP A 700 -5.33 -7.30 4.01
N ARG A 701 -5.99 -6.38 4.71
CA ARG A 701 -5.53 -5.72 5.93
C ARG A 701 -6.64 -5.65 6.96
N ALA A 702 -6.26 -5.70 8.23
CA ALA A 702 -7.21 -5.42 9.30
C ALA A 702 -7.57 -3.93 9.30
N VAL A 703 -8.82 -3.60 9.64
CA VAL A 703 -9.29 -2.21 9.66
C VAL A 703 -8.44 -1.34 10.59
N ASP A 704 -8.12 -1.83 11.79
CA ASP A 704 -7.29 -1.12 12.76
C ASP A 704 -5.85 -0.91 12.27
N TRP A 705 -5.34 -1.75 11.36
CA TRP A 705 -4.05 -1.50 10.72
C TRP A 705 -4.09 -0.28 9.79
N CYS A 706 -5.19 -0.08 9.06
CA CYS A 706 -5.37 1.09 8.19
C CYS A 706 -5.45 2.38 9.03
N VAL A 707 -6.12 2.34 10.18
CA VAL A 707 -6.19 3.48 11.10
C VAL A 707 -4.79 3.79 11.68
N GLU A 708 -4.02 2.78 12.06
CA GLU A 708 -2.65 2.97 12.56
C GLU A 708 -1.69 3.49 11.49
N LEU A 709 -1.87 3.08 10.24
CA LEU A 709 -1.15 3.68 9.11
C LEU A 709 -1.53 5.15 8.92
N ASN A 710 -2.82 5.49 9.04
CA ASN A 710 -3.28 6.87 9.00
C ASN A 710 -2.69 7.69 10.16
N ASN A 711 -2.63 7.14 11.37
CA ASN A 711 -1.95 7.71 12.54
C ASN A 711 -0.49 8.03 12.24
N LEU A 712 0.23 7.10 11.60
CA LEU A 712 1.62 7.29 11.22
C LEU A 712 1.76 8.48 10.27
N PHE A 713 0.96 8.54 9.21
CA PHE A 713 1.00 9.66 8.26
C PHE A 713 0.75 11.00 8.97
N MET A 714 -0.31 11.14 9.77
CA MET A 714 -0.56 12.41 10.47
C MET A 714 0.56 12.79 11.44
N LYS A 715 1.20 11.82 12.12
CA LYS A 715 2.33 12.10 13.03
C LYS A 715 3.57 12.57 12.29
N VAL A 716 3.98 11.86 11.23
CA VAL A 716 5.18 12.21 10.45
C VAL A 716 5.04 13.61 9.84
N HIS A 717 3.86 13.92 9.32
CA HIS A 717 3.54 15.21 8.73
C HIS A 717 3.44 16.35 9.77
N GLN A 718 3.08 16.10 11.03
CA GLN A 718 3.04 17.15 12.07
C GLN A 718 4.32 17.32 12.89
N LEU A 719 5.16 16.27 13.02
CA LEU A 719 6.35 16.28 13.89
C LEU A 719 7.61 16.88 13.23
N SER A 720 7.55 17.26 11.95
CA SER A 720 8.67 17.81 11.18
C SER A 720 8.77 19.35 11.24
N CYS A 721 8.00 19.99 12.14
CA CYS A 721 7.99 21.44 12.36
C CYS A 721 8.95 21.93 13.46
#